data_AF-A0A2V2D5B5-F1
#
_entry.id   AF-A0A2V2D5B5-F1
#
_cell.length_a   1.000
_cell.length_b   1.000
_cell.length_c   1.000
_cell.angle_alpha   90.00
_cell.angle_beta   90.00
_cell.angle_gamma   90.00
#
_symmetry.space_group_name_H-M   'P 1'
#
loop_
_entity.id
_entity.type
_entity.pdbx_description
1 polymer ?
#
loop_
_entity_poly.entity_id
_entity_poly.type
_entity_poly.pdbx_seq_one_letter_code
_entity_poly.pdbx_strand_id
1 'polypeptide(L)'
;MQNQNGRNKKIRRQRGRRTRETEEAIDNIIGGQKSRRRADGTRKADKNASYFAPRPTRTLPYPILSHLPTIQSARHFHEYCALFPPFALRRKRIFFRAQISERNAQNSPHAARKRQDLGGKFAFGFSCFRQASNSAAEPGVPQQCRARKKFAARKDFFDCDSARKPDNARMQHTAILAALIVSYASCANLFAHLSYVQTLDVQFADAKTASRAQARIERFPEGKKIAYTTRWDDSNPRQLPLSKMLNARGMKATCYPNAVNPEYAKILRQMLDNGNAVGSHTRTHPLLGTLAPSEIFMENAMQKIELESLLDANVAASALPFHNYATAVDPRVARITGMSILNAGYLSAPDLVENRKKYSLPEGADIFSTSLFDANDSDPDEKRYASGLKRAIEKAERRGDNHITLGVHSTQREGGIEKLGEIIDKYDSAEFWHCTENEYAAYRTQFESAKIEKTGTKGNVASFRVSRPAATKLASDIPLSLSFNSPVKSARLDGNPLPVKGEAALSVPHPPQRLTPKKIDHVKIPFGSAEFIQSKKFPQLRFCMSLDKANERLDIAMSCAGAKVENLQATYILAPCFERAPDAFSKTPNADFRTSLKLKKNELAEFFGEGEMLYAVQLDFLLSGQPSRVYLTTVDSLPIQMKNCPRDLGAAIGSLPAKEADENEIRRLSKPGTPLTDMLGKSWEFTRSKRHAPYALLLSGKKVKTSWKADALVLAVVDFIAPNAGEYELITDNIYARAYLINGEEAKLKSGPNKIRLNKGENRILAKMMRGVFTLSVRDSNGAELEYRAPKIQGR
;
A
#
# COMPACT_ATOMS: atom_id res chain seq x y z
N MET A 1 -26.68 5.10 -69.78
CA MET A 1 -27.85 5.03 -68.87
C MET A 1 -27.30 5.33 -67.47
N GLN A 2 -27.69 6.40 -66.75
CA GLN A 2 -29.02 6.72 -66.17
C GLN A 2 -29.45 5.74 -65.07
N ASN A 3 -30.04 6.15 -63.93
CA ASN A 3 -30.04 7.43 -63.20
C ASN A 3 -30.64 7.22 -61.77
N GLN A 4 -30.69 8.29 -60.94
CA GLN A 4 -31.36 8.43 -59.62
C GLN A 4 -30.63 7.76 -58.43
N ASN A 5 -30.24 8.41 -57.31
CA ASN A 5 -30.71 9.55 -56.48
C ASN A 5 -31.86 9.25 -55.49
N GLY A 6 -31.62 9.44 -54.18
CA GLY A 6 -32.56 8.98 -53.13
C GLY A 6 -32.53 9.59 -51.72
N ARG A 7 -31.98 10.81 -51.49
CA ARG A 7 -32.02 11.62 -50.23
C ARG A 7 -31.29 11.02 -48.99
N ASN A 8 -30.27 11.64 -48.38
CA ASN A 8 -30.09 12.95 -47.70
C ASN A 8 -30.45 13.04 -46.20
N LYS A 9 -29.40 13.07 -45.37
CA LYS A 9 -29.05 14.12 -44.37
C LYS A 9 -30.16 14.69 -43.46
N LYS A 10 -30.05 14.38 -42.15
CA LYS A 10 -30.25 15.34 -41.03
C LYS A 10 -29.41 14.90 -39.81
N ILE A 11 -29.39 15.70 -38.74
CA ILE A 11 -28.57 15.52 -37.51
C ILE A 11 -27.06 15.80 -37.69
N ARG A 12 -26.71 17.05 -37.99
CA ARG A 12 -25.38 17.64 -37.66
C ARG A 12 -25.44 19.17 -37.49
N ARG A 13 -26.34 19.68 -36.63
CA ARG A 13 -26.45 21.11 -36.27
C ARG A 13 -27.27 21.29 -34.96
N GLN A 14 -26.65 21.13 -33.79
CA GLN A 14 -27.14 21.68 -32.51
C GLN A 14 -26.07 21.65 -31.40
N ARG A 15 -24.97 22.39 -31.60
CA ARG A 15 -24.10 22.91 -30.54
C ARG A 15 -23.75 24.34 -30.92
N GLY A 16 -24.01 25.31 -30.03
CA GLY A 16 -23.73 26.74 -30.28
C GLY A 16 -24.90 27.70 -30.08
N ARG A 17 -25.52 27.72 -28.89
CA ARG A 17 -26.18 28.91 -28.29
C ARG A 17 -26.70 28.60 -26.87
N ARG A 18 -25.97 29.08 -25.84
CA ARG A 18 -26.45 29.54 -24.52
C ARG A 18 -25.25 29.91 -23.65
N THR A 19 -25.02 31.21 -23.51
CA THR A 19 -24.05 31.86 -22.62
C THR A 19 -24.64 33.22 -22.26
N ARG A 20 -24.79 33.53 -20.96
CA ARG A 20 -25.75 34.53 -20.41
C ARG A 20 -27.19 34.08 -20.68
N GLU A 21 -28.09 33.93 -19.71
CA GLU A 21 -28.42 34.80 -18.57
C GLU A 21 -28.72 33.99 -17.28
N THR A 22 -29.41 34.62 -16.32
CA THR A 22 -29.84 34.11 -15.00
C THR A 22 -28.74 33.65 -14.04
N GLU A 23 -28.00 34.61 -13.49
CA GLU A 23 -27.90 34.70 -12.03
C GLU A 23 -29.25 35.29 -11.48
N GLU A 24 -29.48 35.27 -10.17
CA GLU A 24 -30.75 35.65 -9.51
C GLU A 24 -31.96 34.71 -9.76
N ALA A 25 -32.05 33.64 -8.96
CA ALA A 25 -33.29 32.91 -8.66
C ALA A 25 -33.14 32.04 -7.38
N ILE A 26 -32.75 32.65 -6.26
CA ILE A 26 -32.85 32.06 -4.92
C ILE A 26 -34.06 32.72 -4.21
N ASP A 27 -34.62 32.04 -3.21
CA ASP A 27 -35.82 32.42 -2.45
C ASP A 27 -37.13 32.43 -3.25
N ASN A 28 -37.66 31.23 -3.50
CA ASN A 28 -39.06 30.91 -3.19
C ASN A 28 -39.36 29.40 -3.20
N ILE A 29 -40.58 29.02 -2.79
CA ILE A 29 -41.11 27.64 -2.76
C ILE A 29 -40.52 26.74 -1.64
N ILE A 30 -40.71 27.17 -0.39
CA ILE A 30 -41.03 26.26 0.71
C ILE A 30 -42.46 26.60 1.18
N GLY A 31 -43.45 25.73 0.95
CA GLY A 31 -44.80 25.95 1.48
C GLY A 31 -45.93 25.09 0.90
N GLY A 32 -46.46 24.15 1.69
CA GLY A 32 -47.72 23.43 1.42
C GLY A 32 -47.63 22.27 0.41
N GLN A 33 -48.53 21.27 0.42
CA GLN A 33 -49.62 20.92 1.36
C GLN A 33 -49.74 19.38 1.52
N LYS A 34 -50.69 18.89 2.34
CA LYS A 34 -50.81 17.48 2.78
C LYS A 34 -51.99 16.70 2.13
N SER A 35 -51.80 15.38 1.97
CA SER A 35 -52.85 14.31 1.86
C SER A 35 -53.65 14.26 0.54
N ARG A 36 -54.14 13.10 0.04
CA ARG A 36 -54.83 11.97 0.72
C ARG A 36 -54.52 10.55 0.12
N ARG A 37 -55.14 9.53 0.74
CA ARG A 37 -55.26 8.09 0.33
C ARG A 37 -55.96 7.96 -1.04
N ARG A 38 -55.99 6.85 -1.81
CA ARG A 38 -55.96 5.35 -1.64
C ARG A 38 -55.44 4.75 -2.99
N ALA A 39 -55.23 3.45 -3.31
CA ALA A 39 -55.40 2.14 -2.68
C ALA A 39 -54.47 1.06 -3.35
N ASP A 40 -54.53 -0.19 -2.83
CA ASP A 40 -54.29 -1.54 -3.40
C ASP A 40 -53.52 -1.85 -4.71
N GLY A 41 -52.83 -3.00 -4.72
CA GLY A 41 -52.08 -3.55 -5.87
C GLY A 41 -51.16 -4.73 -5.51
N THR A 42 -51.69 -5.86 -5.04
CA THR A 42 -50.89 -6.99 -4.52
C THR A 42 -50.34 -7.93 -5.59
N ARG A 43 -49.01 -8.12 -5.63
CA ARG A 43 -48.38 -9.35 -6.16
C ARG A 43 -47.22 -9.81 -5.28
N LYS A 44 -47.13 -11.13 -5.08
CA LYS A 44 -46.00 -11.79 -4.41
C LYS A 44 -44.86 -11.98 -5.43
N ALA A 45 -43.63 -11.77 -4.98
CA ALA A 45 -42.41 -12.21 -5.64
C ALA A 45 -41.37 -12.55 -4.56
N ASP A 46 -40.48 -13.50 -4.83
CA ASP A 46 -39.74 -14.19 -3.78
C ASP A 46 -38.62 -13.36 -3.11
N LYS A 47 -38.46 -13.59 -1.80
CA LYS A 47 -37.38 -13.00 -0.99
C LYS A 47 -36.36 -14.07 -0.63
N ASN A 48 -35.18 -14.02 -1.26
CA ASN A 48 -33.99 -14.70 -0.79
C ASN A 48 -32.71 -13.93 -1.20
N ALA A 49 -31.57 -14.27 -0.58
CA ALA A 49 -30.25 -13.68 -0.83
C ALA A 49 -30.08 -12.17 -0.50
N SER A 50 -30.44 -11.76 0.73
CA SER A 50 -29.99 -10.47 1.29
C SER A 50 -28.52 -10.52 1.74
N TYR A 51 -27.60 -10.10 0.87
CA TYR A 51 -26.20 -9.87 1.26
C TYR A 51 -26.10 -8.70 2.25
N PHE A 52 -25.73 -8.99 3.51
CA PHE A 52 -25.41 -7.97 4.50
C PHE A 52 -23.97 -7.47 4.32
N ALA A 53 -23.83 -6.32 3.64
CA ALA A 53 -22.64 -5.51 3.82
C ALA A 53 -22.59 -4.98 5.27
N PRO A 54 -21.45 -5.05 5.97
CA PRO A 54 -21.32 -4.39 7.27
C PRO A 54 -21.48 -2.88 7.10
N ARG A 55 -22.25 -2.23 7.99
CA ARG A 55 -22.37 -0.76 7.97
C ARG A 55 -20.99 -0.15 8.19
N PRO A 56 -20.59 0.91 7.45
CA PRO A 56 -19.34 1.60 7.72
C PRO A 56 -19.37 2.15 9.15
N THR A 57 -18.48 1.64 10.00
CA THR A 57 -18.29 2.16 11.35
C THR A 57 -17.77 3.58 11.27
N ARG A 58 -18.25 4.46 12.17
CA ARG A 58 -17.75 5.84 12.26
C ARG A 58 -16.23 5.81 12.48
N THR A 59 -15.52 6.69 11.79
CA THR A 59 -14.10 6.97 12.05
C THR A 59 -13.90 7.27 13.54
N LEU A 60 -13.20 6.39 14.23
CA LEU A 60 -12.87 6.57 15.64
C LEU A 60 -11.83 7.71 15.79
N PRO A 61 -11.98 8.60 16.78
CA PRO A 61 -10.90 9.48 17.19
C PRO A 61 -9.82 8.65 17.92
N TYR A 62 -8.55 8.86 17.57
CA TYR A 62 -7.43 8.35 18.37
C TYR A 62 -7.10 9.36 19.48
N PRO A 63 -6.80 8.89 20.71
CA PRO A 63 -6.30 9.78 21.75
C PRO A 63 -4.89 10.26 21.41
N ILE A 64 -4.61 11.54 21.69
CA ILE A 64 -3.25 12.08 21.65
C ILE A 64 -2.58 11.71 22.98
N LEU A 65 -1.61 10.79 22.94
CA LEU A 65 -0.73 10.52 24.08
C LEU A 65 0.59 11.29 23.90
N SER A 66 0.82 12.26 24.76
CA SER A 66 1.99 13.13 24.76
C SER A 66 3.09 12.57 25.66
N HIS A 67 4.09 11.91 25.07
CA HIS A 67 5.33 11.58 25.76
C HIS A 67 6.55 12.10 24.97
N LEU A 68 7.10 13.22 25.44
CA LEU A 68 8.38 13.76 25.00
C LEU A 68 9.51 13.09 25.78
N PRO A 69 10.56 12.55 25.12
CA PRO A 69 11.84 12.31 25.78
C PRO A 69 12.53 13.66 25.99
N THR A 70 12.71 14.08 27.24
CA THR A 70 13.53 15.25 27.57
C THR A 70 15.01 14.92 27.44
N ILE A 71 15.68 15.46 26.42
CA ILE A 71 17.15 15.40 26.29
C ILE A 71 17.73 16.82 26.40
N GLN A 72 18.49 17.06 27.47
CA GLN A 72 19.23 18.30 27.70
C GLN A 72 20.64 18.21 27.07
N SER A 73 20.83 18.76 25.87
CA SER A 73 22.19 19.02 25.34
C SER A 73 22.17 20.05 24.19
N ALA A 74 21.79 21.29 24.50
CA ALA A 74 21.73 22.40 23.52
C ALA A 74 22.36 23.70 24.04
N ARG A 75 23.69 23.68 24.24
CA ARG A 75 24.55 24.88 24.33
C ARG A 75 25.84 24.59 23.54
N HIS A 76 26.41 25.64 22.94
CA HIS A 76 27.46 25.60 21.91
C HIS A 76 27.00 25.11 20.51
N PHE A 77 26.24 25.96 19.81
CA PHE A 77 26.41 26.12 18.35
C PHE A 77 25.90 27.49 17.88
N HIS A 78 26.53 28.56 18.36
CA HIS A 78 26.15 29.94 17.98
C HIS A 78 27.38 30.81 17.64
N GLU A 79 28.20 30.29 16.73
CA GLU A 79 29.29 30.98 16.03
C GLU A 79 29.53 30.25 14.68
N TYR A 80 30.38 30.79 13.80
CA TYR A 80 30.66 30.28 12.44
C TYR A 80 29.52 30.37 11.40
N CYS A 81 28.99 31.57 11.19
CA CYS A 81 28.26 31.95 9.96
C CYS A 81 28.93 33.16 9.27
N ALA A 82 30.19 33.00 8.85
CA ALA A 82 30.91 34.01 8.07
C ALA A 82 31.92 33.36 7.10
N LEU A 83 31.49 33.10 5.87
CA LEU A 83 32.29 33.00 4.64
C LEU A 83 31.35 32.73 3.43
N PHE A 84 31.71 33.26 2.26
CA PHE A 84 31.02 33.23 0.94
C PHE A 84 29.90 34.26 0.64
N PRO A 85 29.93 34.91 -0.55
CA PRO A 85 28.99 35.95 -0.98
C PRO A 85 27.74 35.40 -1.74
N PRO A 86 26.71 36.23 -2.03
CA PRO A 86 25.37 35.73 -2.33
C PRO A 86 25.04 35.51 -3.82
N PHE A 87 24.20 34.50 -4.08
CA PHE A 87 23.34 34.44 -5.27
C PHE A 87 21.86 34.59 -4.87
N ALA A 88 21.07 35.24 -5.74
CA ALA A 88 19.80 35.83 -5.33
C ALA A 88 18.60 34.86 -5.35
N LEU A 89 17.92 34.72 -4.20
CA LEU A 89 16.56 34.17 -4.11
C LEU A 89 15.55 35.25 -3.75
N ARG A 90 14.46 35.34 -4.51
CA ARG A 90 13.42 36.37 -4.33
C ARG A 90 12.56 36.09 -3.10
N ARG A 91 12.53 37.04 -2.16
CA ARG A 91 11.60 37.05 -1.02
C ARG A 91 10.14 37.04 -1.51
N LYS A 92 9.30 36.16 -0.96
CA LYS A 92 7.86 36.43 -0.79
C LYS A 92 7.64 36.89 0.65
N ARG A 93 7.07 38.10 0.83
CA ARG A 93 6.57 38.57 2.13
C ARG A 93 5.21 37.94 2.40
N ILE A 94 4.96 37.52 3.64
CA ILE A 94 3.62 37.49 4.23
C ILE A 94 3.68 38.43 5.44
N PHE A 95 2.72 39.33 5.55
CA PHE A 95 2.61 40.25 6.68
C PHE A 95 1.88 39.56 7.83
N PHE A 96 2.41 39.70 9.04
CA PHE A 96 1.57 39.77 10.24
C PHE A 96 1.55 41.23 10.69
N ARG A 97 0.34 41.77 10.89
CA ARG A 97 0.14 43.13 11.40
C ARG A 97 -0.40 43.00 12.82
N ALA A 98 0.45 43.28 13.81
CA ALA A 98 -0.03 43.48 15.18
C ALA A 98 -0.64 44.89 15.27
N GLN A 99 -1.74 45.03 16.00
CA GLN A 99 -2.26 46.34 16.37
C GLN A 99 -2.91 46.25 17.75
N ILE A 100 -2.59 47.22 18.60
CA ILE A 100 -3.09 47.36 19.98
C ILE A 100 -4.13 48.48 19.98
N SER A 101 -5.22 48.30 20.74
CA SER A 101 -6.11 49.39 21.13
C SER A 101 -6.68 49.11 22.53
N GLU A 102 -6.54 50.07 23.44
CA GLU A 102 -7.01 49.99 24.82
C GLU A 102 -8.44 50.54 25.02
N ARG A 103 -9.03 50.17 26.17
CA ARG A 103 -10.05 50.91 26.96
C ARG A 103 -11.45 51.19 26.37
N ASN A 104 -12.44 50.53 26.97
CA ASN A 104 -13.59 51.09 27.73
C ASN A 104 -14.82 50.16 27.61
N ALA A 105 -15.71 49.99 28.61
CA ALA A 105 -15.65 50.21 30.06
C ALA A 105 -16.82 49.44 30.74
N GLN A 106 -16.92 49.46 32.07
CA GLN A 106 -18.16 49.26 32.85
C GLN A 106 -19.01 47.98 32.59
N ASN A 107 -18.81 46.92 33.38
CA ASN A 107 -19.63 46.70 34.59
C ASN A 107 -19.29 45.39 35.34
N SER A 108 -19.61 45.39 36.64
CA SER A 108 -19.44 44.31 37.64
C SER A 108 -20.77 44.24 38.44
N PRO A 109 -21.00 43.35 39.44
CA PRO A 109 -20.16 42.26 39.94
C PRO A 109 -20.90 40.90 40.16
N HIS A 110 -20.16 39.85 40.55
CA HIS A 110 -20.39 39.24 41.88
C HIS A 110 -19.24 38.35 42.39
N ALA A 111 -19.05 38.39 43.70
CA ALA A 111 -18.04 37.71 44.53
C ALA A 111 -18.56 36.36 45.11
N ALA A 112 -17.82 35.49 45.81
CA ALA A 112 -16.38 35.13 45.89
C ALA A 112 -16.21 34.00 46.98
N ARG A 113 -14.95 33.64 47.32
CA ARG A 113 -14.51 32.76 48.45
C ARG A 113 -14.75 31.24 48.23
N LYS A 114 -14.03 30.29 48.86
CA LYS A 114 -13.15 30.32 50.07
C LYS A 114 -11.69 29.84 49.82
N ARG A 115 -10.86 29.97 50.87
CA ARG A 115 -9.49 29.42 51.07
C ARG A 115 -9.54 28.27 52.11
N GLN A 116 -8.34 27.74 52.46
CA GLN A 116 -7.99 26.91 53.63
C GLN A 116 -8.22 25.39 53.47
N ASP A 117 -7.39 24.50 54.02
CA ASP A 117 -6.01 24.63 54.56
C ASP A 117 -5.32 23.25 54.65
N LEU A 118 -4.09 23.21 55.19
CA LEU A 118 -3.27 22.03 55.54
C LEU A 118 -2.61 21.29 54.35
N GLY A 119 -1.41 20.69 54.47
CA GLY A 119 -0.46 20.73 55.60
C GLY A 119 0.22 19.38 55.85
N GLY A 120 1.44 19.17 55.31
CA GLY A 120 2.20 17.94 55.54
C GLY A 120 3.66 18.05 55.10
N LYS A 121 4.59 17.66 55.98
CA LYS A 121 6.04 17.59 55.72
C LYS A 121 6.44 16.13 55.48
N PHE A 122 7.51 15.86 54.72
CA PHE A 122 8.82 15.48 55.30
C PHE A 122 9.91 15.42 54.22
N ALA A 123 11.17 15.29 54.63
CA ALA A 123 12.35 15.52 53.80
C ALA A 123 13.14 14.24 53.45
N PHE A 124 13.93 14.32 52.38
CA PHE A 124 14.99 13.35 52.08
C PHE A 124 16.14 13.47 53.09
N GLY A 125 16.75 12.34 53.43
CA GLY A 125 18.03 12.27 54.15
C GLY A 125 18.90 11.16 53.56
N PHE A 126 20.17 11.48 53.26
CA PHE A 126 21.17 10.55 52.75
C PHE A 126 22.37 10.57 53.71
N SER A 127 22.86 9.41 54.12
CA SER A 127 24.16 9.26 54.79
C SER A 127 24.71 7.85 54.56
N CYS A 128 26.03 7.68 54.75
CA CYS A 128 26.77 6.48 54.40
C CYS A 128 27.49 5.89 55.62
N PHE A 129 27.82 4.59 55.58
CA PHE A 129 29.14 3.95 55.84
C PHE A 129 28.96 2.40 55.73
N ARG A 130 29.86 1.61 55.11
CA ARG A 130 31.12 1.01 55.64
C ARG A 130 30.89 0.04 56.83
N GLN A 131 31.54 -1.14 56.95
CA GLN A 131 32.67 -1.74 56.21
C GLN A 131 32.78 -3.28 56.49
N ALA A 132 33.73 -3.96 55.83
CA ALA A 132 34.37 -5.26 56.19
C ALA A 132 33.63 -6.60 55.88
N SER A 133 34.30 -7.76 55.68
CA SER A 133 35.56 -8.13 54.97
C SER A 133 35.80 -9.67 54.99
N ASN A 134 36.74 -10.18 54.16
CA ASN A 134 37.35 -11.53 54.14
C ASN A 134 36.45 -12.65 53.53
N SER A 135 36.82 -13.43 52.49
CA SER A 135 38.03 -14.25 52.14
C SER A 135 37.97 -15.68 52.72
N ALA A 136 38.46 -16.76 52.07
CA ALA A 136 39.17 -16.93 50.78
C ALA A 136 38.46 -18.04 49.92
N ALA A 137 39.02 -18.86 49.00
CA ALA A 137 40.39 -19.18 48.55
C ALA A 137 40.41 -19.78 47.10
N GLU A 138 41.54 -20.38 46.71
CA GLU A 138 41.87 -21.12 45.46
C GLU A 138 42.46 -22.53 45.85
N PRO A 139 43.09 -23.41 45.02
CA PRO A 139 43.69 -23.24 43.66
C PRO A 139 43.49 -24.41 42.65
N GLY A 140 44.10 -24.30 41.45
CA GLY A 140 44.36 -25.46 40.56
C GLY A 140 44.93 -25.17 39.16
N VAL A 141 46.25 -25.34 38.96
CA VAL A 141 46.95 -25.32 37.64
C VAL A 141 48.14 -26.29 37.69
N PRO A 142 48.67 -26.84 36.56
CA PRO A 142 50.00 -26.36 36.10
C PRO A 142 50.34 -26.48 34.58
N GLN A 143 51.09 -25.49 34.07
CA GLN A 143 52.25 -25.56 33.12
C GLN A 143 52.11 -26.26 31.74
N GLN A 144 52.68 -25.76 30.63
CA GLN A 144 54.13 -25.59 30.34
C GLN A 144 54.40 -24.47 29.29
N CYS A 145 55.41 -23.60 29.47
CA CYS A 145 56.76 -23.58 28.83
C CYS A 145 56.80 -23.42 27.28
N ARG A 146 57.76 -22.70 26.64
CA ARG A 146 59.07 -22.13 27.07
C ARG A 146 59.65 -21.09 26.08
N ALA A 147 60.38 -20.08 26.60
CA ALA A 147 61.66 -19.50 26.07
C ALA A 147 61.71 -18.71 24.72
N ARG A 148 62.64 -17.76 24.44
CA ARG A 148 63.66 -16.98 25.24
C ARG A 148 64.32 -15.82 24.43
N LYS A 149 64.65 -14.69 25.13
CA LYS A 149 65.81 -13.75 24.92
C LYS A 149 65.82 -12.90 23.61
N LYS A 150 66.49 -11.72 23.47
CA LYS A 150 67.48 -10.86 24.22
C LYS A 150 67.29 -9.41 23.64
N PHE A 151 67.24 -8.24 24.31
CA PHE A 151 68.21 -7.48 25.16
C PHE A 151 69.65 -7.40 24.62
N ALA A 152 70.35 -6.25 24.50
CA ALA A 152 70.11 -4.82 24.84
C ALA A 152 70.92 -3.90 23.85
N ALA A 153 71.11 -2.56 23.94
CA ALA A 153 70.78 -1.47 24.89
C ALA A 153 70.68 -0.09 24.12
N ARG A 154 70.13 1.00 24.70
CA ARG A 154 70.76 2.25 25.27
C ARG A 154 71.96 2.84 24.48
N LYS A 155 72.08 4.17 24.27
CA LYS A 155 71.42 5.38 24.86
C LYS A 155 71.01 6.36 23.68
N ASP A 156 70.74 7.68 23.73
CA ASP A 156 70.82 8.75 24.75
C ASP A 156 69.84 9.96 24.51
N PHE A 157 70.02 11.07 25.24
CA PHE A 157 69.25 12.35 25.29
C PHE A 157 69.26 13.23 24.02
N PHE A 158 68.13 13.85 23.65
CA PHE A 158 67.74 15.24 24.03
C PHE A 158 66.24 15.53 23.69
N ASP A 159 65.79 16.80 23.72
CA ASP A 159 64.42 17.23 24.09
C ASP A 159 63.52 17.82 22.95
N CYS A 160 62.22 18.01 23.23
CA CYS A 160 61.21 18.92 22.59
C CYS A 160 61.06 18.97 21.03
N ASP A 161 59.89 18.98 20.35
CA ASP A 161 58.52 19.39 20.72
C ASP A 161 57.48 19.07 19.59
N SER A 162 56.18 19.13 19.93
CA SER A 162 54.98 19.38 19.11
C SER A 162 54.83 18.83 17.67
N ALA A 163 54.23 17.64 17.53
CA ALA A 163 53.56 17.20 16.29
C ALA A 163 52.04 17.03 16.51
N ARG A 164 51.21 17.79 15.78
CA ARG A 164 49.74 17.80 15.93
C ARG A 164 49.10 16.52 15.35
N LYS A 165 48.26 15.85 16.14
CA LYS A 165 47.34 14.82 15.62
C LYS A 165 46.20 15.48 14.81
N PRO A 166 45.71 14.88 13.71
CA PRO A 166 44.57 15.41 12.97
C PRO A 166 43.24 15.19 13.72
N ASP A 167 42.29 16.12 13.54
CA ASP A 167 40.98 16.07 14.19
C ASP A 167 40.08 14.94 13.63
N ASN A 168 39.97 13.85 14.38
CA ASN A 168 39.06 12.73 14.10
C ASN A 168 37.60 13.19 13.89
N ALA A 169 37.17 14.25 14.57
CA ALA A 169 35.83 14.82 14.44
C ALA A 169 35.52 15.29 13.00
N ARG A 170 36.51 15.88 12.30
CA ARG A 170 36.31 16.33 10.90
C ARG A 170 36.07 15.16 9.95
N MET A 171 36.82 14.07 10.11
CA MET A 171 36.60 12.86 9.30
C MET A 171 35.23 12.23 9.57
N GLN A 172 34.79 12.16 10.84
CA GLN A 172 33.46 11.64 11.18
C GLN A 172 32.33 12.48 10.59
N HIS A 173 32.39 13.82 10.70
CA HIS A 173 31.38 14.70 10.09
C HIS A 173 31.36 14.60 8.56
N THR A 174 32.52 14.51 7.90
CA THR A 174 32.58 14.31 6.44
C THR A 174 32.00 12.95 6.02
N ALA A 175 32.28 11.89 6.78
CA ALA A 175 31.72 10.55 6.53
C ALA A 175 30.20 10.51 6.73
N ILE A 176 29.68 11.15 7.78
CA ILE A 176 28.23 11.26 8.04
C ILE A 176 27.55 12.07 6.94
N LEU A 177 28.13 13.19 6.50
CA LEU A 177 27.58 14.00 5.42
C LEU A 177 27.59 13.25 4.08
N ALA A 178 28.67 12.51 3.79
CA ALA A 178 28.75 11.64 2.62
C ALA A 178 27.73 10.48 2.68
N ALA A 179 27.54 9.85 3.83
CA ALA A 179 26.52 8.80 4.03
C ALA A 179 25.09 9.35 3.88
N LEU A 180 24.82 10.58 4.35
CA LEU A 180 23.55 11.27 4.14
C LEU A 180 23.33 11.62 2.67
N ILE A 181 24.35 12.12 1.95
CA ILE A 181 24.27 12.42 0.52
C ILE A 181 24.08 11.15 -0.31
N VAL A 182 24.77 10.05 0.01
CA VAL A 182 24.57 8.74 -0.62
C VAL A 182 23.16 8.21 -0.34
N SER A 183 22.66 8.31 0.90
CA SER A 183 21.29 7.90 1.24
C SER A 183 20.25 8.74 0.49
N TYR A 184 20.44 10.07 0.40
CA TYR A 184 19.58 10.95 -0.40
C TYR A 184 19.62 10.58 -1.89
N ALA A 185 20.80 10.28 -2.44
CA ALA A 185 20.96 9.85 -3.83
C ALA A 185 20.30 8.48 -4.10
N SER A 186 20.32 7.56 -3.13
CA SER A 186 19.66 6.25 -3.21
C SER A 186 18.13 6.35 -3.12
N CYS A 187 17.59 7.24 -2.29
CA CYS A 187 16.13 7.41 -2.15
C CYS A 187 15.53 8.30 -3.24
N ALA A 188 16.22 9.38 -3.65
CA ALA A 188 15.67 10.38 -4.57
C ALA A 188 15.61 9.96 -6.05
N ASN A 189 15.99 8.72 -6.39
CA ASN A 189 16.13 8.27 -7.78
C ASN A 189 15.62 6.83 -8.01
N LEU A 190 14.35 6.57 -7.72
CA LEU A 190 13.64 5.36 -8.19
C LEU A 190 13.75 5.14 -9.71
N PHE A 191 14.01 6.20 -10.50
CA PHE A 191 13.97 6.17 -11.95
C PHE A 191 15.17 6.78 -12.70
N ALA A 192 16.19 7.37 -12.07
CA ALA A 192 17.24 8.09 -12.85
C ALA A 192 17.96 7.21 -13.88
N HIS A 193 18.34 5.99 -13.50
CA HIS A 193 19.00 5.03 -14.38
C HIS A 193 18.10 4.51 -15.52
N LEU A 194 16.79 4.77 -15.43
CA LEU A 194 15.74 4.33 -16.36
C LEU A 194 15.04 5.52 -17.06
N SER A 195 15.41 6.74 -16.66
CA SER A 195 14.94 7.96 -17.31
C SER A 195 15.61 8.06 -18.68
N TYR A 196 14.81 8.38 -19.68
CA TYR A 196 15.29 8.59 -21.04
C TYR A 196 14.98 10.02 -21.46
N VAL A 197 15.76 10.50 -22.42
CA VAL A 197 15.69 11.87 -22.91
C VAL A 197 15.03 11.90 -24.28
N GLN A 198 14.17 12.90 -24.50
CA GLN A 198 13.63 13.29 -25.80
C GLN A 198 13.98 14.76 -26.08
N THR A 199 14.17 15.09 -27.36
CA THR A 199 14.35 16.46 -27.84
C THR A 199 13.04 16.98 -28.40
N LEU A 200 12.59 18.14 -27.93
CA LEU A 200 11.34 18.77 -28.31
C LEU A 200 11.62 20.16 -28.89
N ASP A 201 11.55 20.29 -30.20
CA ASP A 201 11.66 21.58 -30.90
C ASP A 201 10.28 22.20 -31.05
N VAL A 202 10.13 23.46 -30.65
CA VAL A 202 8.83 24.16 -30.62
C VAL A 202 8.95 25.49 -31.35
N GLN A 203 8.08 25.70 -32.34
CA GLN A 203 8.07 26.89 -33.17
C GLN A 203 7.04 27.90 -32.68
N PHE A 204 7.46 29.16 -32.55
CA PHE A 204 6.66 30.27 -32.05
C PHE A 204 6.38 31.31 -33.15
N ALA A 205 5.66 32.38 -32.80
CA ALA A 205 5.37 33.48 -33.73
C ALA A 205 6.63 34.06 -34.38
N ASP A 206 7.66 34.30 -33.57
CA ASP A 206 8.89 35.05 -33.88
C ASP A 206 10.05 34.65 -32.92
N ALA A 207 11.25 35.21 -33.12
CA ALA A 207 12.45 34.89 -32.34
C ALA A 207 12.50 35.49 -30.91
N LYS A 208 11.79 36.61 -30.66
CA LYS A 208 11.65 37.22 -29.32
C LYS A 208 10.69 36.41 -28.45
N THR A 209 9.64 35.85 -29.06
CA THR A 209 8.77 34.85 -28.42
C THR A 209 9.53 33.54 -28.18
N ALA A 210 10.24 33.01 -29.18
CA ALA A 210 11.03 31.78 -29.02
C ALA A 210 12.12 31.90 -27.94
N SER A 211 12.88 32.99 -27.89
CA SER A 211 13.89 33.23 -26.83
C SER A 211 13.27 33.34 -25.43
N ARG A 212 12.06 33.90 -25.30
CA ARG A 212 11.31 34.01 -24.03
C ARG A 212 10.43 32.81 -23.69
N ALA A 213 10.30 31.84 -24.60
CA ALA A 213 9.48 30.65 -24.41
C ALA A 213 9.92 29.85 -23.18
N GLN A 214 8.98 29.51 -22.31
CA GLN A 214 9.12 28.64 -21.16
C GLN A 214 8.08 27.52 -21.27
N ALA A 215 8.49 26.30 -20.92
CA ALA A 215 7.63 25.12 -20.92
C ALA A 215 7.37 24.67 -19.48
N ARG A 216 6.15 24.20 -19.21
CA ARG A 216 5.72 23.67 -17.91
C ARG A 216 5.10 22.29 -18.09
N ILE A 217 5.42 21.36 -17.21
CA ILE A 217 4.74 20.06 -17.12
C ILE A 217 3.40 20.29 -16.41
N GLU A 218 2.30 19.87 -17.02
CA GLU A 218 0.97 20.05 -16.43
C GLU A 218 0.62 18.97 -15.41
N ARG A 219 -0.06 19.40 -14.34
CA ARG A 219 -0.38 18.58 -13.16
C ARG A 219 -1.20 17.32 -13.49
N PHE A 220 -2.09 17.48 -14.46
CA PHE A 220 -2.91 16.45 -15.10
C PHE A 220 -2.96 16.75 -16.61
N PRO A 221 -3.36 15.79 -17.46
CA PRO A 221 -3.53 16.05 -18.89
C PRO A 221 -4.53 17.17 -19.19
N GLU A 222 -4.35 17.81 -20.35
CA GLU A 222 -5.37 18.64 -21.02
C GLU A 222 -6.00 19.77 -20.18
N GLY A 223 -5.24 20.31 -19.21
CA GLY A 223 -5.69 21.42 -18.34
C GLY A 223 -6.70 21.00 -17.25
N LYS A 224 -6.92 19.70 -17.06
CA LYS A 224 -7.80 19.15 -16.02
C LYS A 224 -7.26 19.46 -14.61
N LYS A 225 -8.16 19.53 -13.63
CA LYS A 225 -7.82 19.94 -12.24
C LYS A 225 -7.93 18.84 -11.20
N ILE A 226 -8.70 17.79 -11.49
CA ILE A 226 -8.98 16.66 -10.58
C ILE A 226 -8.89 15.38 -11.40
N ALA A 227 -8.14 14.39 -10.92
CA ALA A 227 -8.20 13.02 -11.44
C ALA A 227 -9.41 12.31 -10.85
N TYR A 228 -10.24 11.72 -11.72
CA TYR A 228 -11.41 10.93 -11.35
C TYR A 228 -11.19 9.50 -11.86
N THR A 229 -11.04 8.55 -10.93
CA THR A 229 -10.99 7.12 -11.25
C THR A 229 -12.25 6.40 -10.78
N THR A 230 -12.50 5.18 -11.27
CA THR A 230 -13.54 4.30 -10.71
C THR A 230 -12.95 2.95 -10.32
N ARG A 231 -13.42 2.38 -9.21
CA ARG A 231 -12.89 1.16 -8.57
C ARG A 231 -14.00 0.12 -8.46
N TRP A 232 -13.71 -1.08 -8.95
CA TRP A 232 -14.64 -2.22 -8.88
C TRP A 232 -13.90 -3.50 -8.47
N ASP A 233 -14.15 -3.93 -7.25
CA ASP A 233 -13.50 -5.05 -6.56
C ASP A 233 -14.25 -6.37 -6.79
N ASP A 234 -13.61 -7.47 -6.38
CA ASP A 234 -13.98 -8.87 -6.58
C ASP A 234 -13.97 -9.36 -8.05
N SER A 235 -13.87 -10.68 -8.25
CA SER A 235 -14.10 -11.31 -9.55
C SER A 235 -15.61 -11.45 -9.86
N ASN A 236 -16.25 -10.32 -10.19
CA ASN A 236 -17.70 -10.21 -10.38
C ASN A 236 -18.09 -9.92 -11.85
N PRO A 237 -18.82 -10.82 -12.54
CA PRO A 237 -19.24 -10.61 -13.93
C PRO A 237 -20.05 -9.33 -14.21
N ARG A 238 -20.68 -8.70 -13.20
CA ARG A 238 -21.38 -7.42 -13.36
C ARG A 238 -20.46 -6.24 -13.66
N GLN A 239 -19.14 -6.39 -13.52
CA GLN A 239 -18.18 -5.36 -13.94
C GLN A 239 -18.20 -5.09 -15.44
N LEU A 240 -18.54 -6.07 -16.30
CA LEU A 240 -18.59 -5.88 -17.75
C LEU A 240 -19.72 -4.93 -18.23
N PRO A 241 -21.01 -5.11 -17.85
CA PRO A 241 -22.03 -4.13 -18.19
C PRO A 241 -21.79 -2.77 -17.51
N LEU A 242 -21.25 -2.78 -16.28
CA LEU A 242 -20.89 -1.55 -15.56
C LEU A 242 -19.81 -0.74 -16.28
N SER A 243 -18.74 -1.38 -16.78
CA SER A 243 -17.71 -0.70 -17.55
C SER A 243 -18.21 -0.24 -18.92
N LYS A 244 -19.15 -0.96 -19.55
CA LYS A 244 -19.82 -0.50 -20.78
C LYS A 244 -20.66 0.76 -20.52
N MET A 245 -21.35 0.85 -19.37
CA MET A 245 -22.09 2.04 -18.93
C MET A 245 -21.17 3.26 -18.72
N LEU A 246 -20.01 3.05 -18.09
CA LEU A 246 -18.99 4.09 -17.87
C LEU A 246 -18.34 4.54 -19.19
N ASN A 247 -17.95 3.60 -20.04
CA ASN A 247 -17.30 3.88 -21.32
C ASN A 247 -18.23 4.65 -22.28
N ALA A 248 -19.54 4.39 -22.25
CA ALA A 248 -20.54 5.16 -23.00
C ALA A 248 -20.58 6.66 -22.61
N ARG A 249 -20.04 7.01 -21.44
CA ARG A 249 -19.90 8.38 -20.90
C ARG A 249 -18.47 8.94 -21.04
N GLY A 250 -17.56 8.20 -21.65
CA GLY A 250 -16.14 8.55 -21.71
C GLY A 250 -15.37 8.37 -20.40
N MET A 251 -15.99 7.72 -19.40
CA MET A 251 -15.33 7.29 -18.17
C MET A 251 -14.66 5.92 -18.36
N LYS A 252 -13.86 5.49 -17.38
CA LYS A 252 -13.14 4.21 -17.41
C LYS A 252 -13.26 3.47 -16.08
N ALA A 253 -13.32 2.14 -16.15
CA ALA A 253 -13.25 1.23 -15.02
C ALA A 253 -11.80 0.84 -14.68
N THR A 254 -11.48 0.78 -13.38
CA THR A 254 -10.35 -0.03 -12.89
C THR A 254 -10.91 -1.16 -12.06
N CYS A 255 -10.63 -2.40 -12.46
CA CYS A 255 -11.16 -3.58 -11.81
C CYS A 255 -10.07 -4.29 -10.99
N TYR A 256 -10.42 -4.69 -9.78
CA TYR A 256 -9.52 -5.30 -8.79
C TYR A 256 -10.01 -6.72 -8.50
N PRO A 257 -9.55 -7.72 -9.28
CA PRO A 257 -10.01 -9.09 -9.14
C PRO A 257 -9.11 -9.92 -8.22
N ASN A 258 -9.72 -10.98 -7.68
CA ASN A 258 -9.18 -12.04 -6.83
C ASN A 258 -9.47 -13.41 -7.48
N ALA A 259 -8.61 -14.42 -7.29
CA ALA A 259 -8.87 -15.80 -7.73
C ALA A 259 -9.40 -15.96 -9.18
N VAL A 260 -8.79 -15.25 -10.15
CA VAL A 260 -9.25 -15.19 -11.55
C VAL A 260 -9.27 -16.57 -12.20
N ASN A 261 -10.43 -16.97 -12.71
CA ASN A 261 -10.62 -18.19 -13.50
C ASN A 261 -10.65 -17.89 -15.02
N PRO A 262 -10.55 -18.90 -15.91
CA PRO A 262 -10.46 -18.68 -17.35
C PRO A 262 -11.67 -17.96 -17.98
N GLU A 263 -12.89 -18.17 -17.49
CA GLU A 263 -14.08 -17.47 -18.00
C GLU A 263 -14.07 -16.00 -17.60
N TYR A 264 -13.72 -15.72 -16.35
CA TYR A 264 -13.59 -14.35 -15.86
C TYR A 264 -12.42 -13.60 -16.51
N ALA A 265 -11.34 -14.29 -16.89
CA ALA A 265 -10.26 -13.71 -17.68
C ALA A 265 -10.74 -13.21 -19.06
N LYS A 266 -11.73 -13.85 -19.69
CA LYS A 266 -12.35 -13.35 -20.94
C LYS A 266 -13.10 -12.03 -20.71
N ILE A 267 -13.75 -11.88 -19.56
CA ILE A 267 -14.40 -10.63 -19.15
C ILE A 267 -13.34 -9.52 -18.98
N LEU A 268 -12.25 -9.79 -18.25
CA LEU A 268 -11.18 -8.82 -18.06
C LEU A 268 -10.53 -8.39 -19.40
N ARG A 269 -10.35 -9.31 -20.36
CA ARG A 269 -9.91 -8.97 -21.72
C ARG A 269 -10.88 -8.01 -22.42
N GLN A 270 -12.18 -8.35 -22.49
CA GLN A 270 -13.18 -7.45 -23.08
C GLN A 270 -13.21 -6.07 -22.42
N MET A 271 -12.89 -5.97 -21.13
CA MET A 271 -12.79 -4.68 -20.45
C MET A 271 -11.54 -3.91 -20.89
N LEU A 272 -10.37 -4.55 -20.93
CA LEU A 272 -9.11 -3.98 -21.44
C LEU A 272 -9.23 -3.51 -22.90
N ASP A 273 -9.89 -4.30 -23.77
CA ASP A 273 -10.15 -3.97 -25.18
C ASP A 273 -10.97 -2.68 -25.34
N ASN A 274 -11.83 -2.37 -24.35
CA ASN A 274 -12.60 -1.13 -24.28
C ASN A 274 -11.90 -0.05 -23.43
N GLY A 275 -10.58 -0.10 -23.26
CA GLY A 275 -9.77 0.96 -22.65
C GLY A 275 -9.83 1.08 -21.12
N ASN A 276 -10.41 0.09 -20.44
CA ASN A 276 -10.39 -0.04 -18.98
C ASN A 276 -9.04 -0.60 -18.49
N ALA A 277 -8.83 -0.68 -17.17
CA ALA A 277 -7.63 -1.26 -16.58
C ALA A 277 -7.92 -2.32 -15.52
N VAL A 278 -6.88 -3.09 -15.18
CA VAL A 278 -6.88 -4.09 -14.11
C VAL A 278 -5.86 -3.67 -13.05
N GLY A 279 -6.31 -3.67 -11.79
CA GLY A 279 -5.51 -3.61 -10.58
C GLY A 279 -5.38 -4.99 -9.93
N SER A 280 -4.81 -5.06 -8.73
CA SER A 280 -4.73 -6.29 -7.92
C SER A 280 -5.68 -6.24 -6.72
N HIS A 281 -6.32 -7.36 -6.35
CA HIS A 281 -7.08 -7.46 -5.10
C HIS A 281 -6.58 -8.58 -4.19
N THR A 282 -5.25 -8.77 -4.17
CA THR A 282 -4.57 -9.99 -3.70
C THR A 282 -4.99 -11.25 -4.47
N ARG A 283 -4.31 -12.36 -4.20
CA ARG A 283 -4.47 -13.61 -4.96
C ARG A 283 -5.68 -14.41 -4.50
N THR A 284 -5.86 -14.55 -3.19
CA THR A 284 -6.90 -15.41 -2.58
C THR A 284 -7.93 -14.64 -1.73
N HIS A 285 -7.86 -13.30 -1.71
CA HIS A 285 -8.71 -12.42 -0.90
C HIS A 285 -8.74 -12.77 0.62
N PRO A 286 -7.57 -12.89 1.27
CA PRO A 286 -7.46 -13.14 2.69
C PRO A 286 -7.66 -11.87 3.52
N LEU A 287 -7.85 -12.03 4.82
CA LEU A 287 -7.59 -10.96 5.78
C LEU A 287 -6.07 -10.87 5.97
N LEU A 288 -5.38 -9.92 5.31
CA LEU A 288 -3.91 -9.85 5.35
C LEU A 288 -3.34 -9.82 6.77
N GLY A 289 -4.02 -9.16 7.72
CA GLY A 289 -3.62 -9.13 9.12
C GLY A 289 -3.60 -10.47 9.86
N THR A 290 -4.09 -11.57 9.26
CA THR A 290 -4.01 -12.93 9.83
C THR A 290 -2.93 -13.80 9.20
N LEU A 291 -2.24 -13.32 8.17
CA LEU A 291 -1.22 -14.08 7.43
C LEU A 291 0.20 -13.86 7.98
N ALA A 292 1.08 -14.82 7.70
CA ALA A 292 2.51 -14.66 7.94
C ALA A 292 3.11 -13.57 7.02
N PRO A 293 4.19 -12.86 7.39
CA PRO A 293 4.76 -11.78 6.59
C PRO A 293 5.19 -12.16 5.16
N SER A 294 5.74 -13.37 5.00
CA SER A 294 6.05 -14.02 3.72
C SER A 294 4.82 -14.15 2.81
N GLU A 295 3.70 -14.54 3.39
CA GLU A 295 2.42 -14.77 2.73
C GLU A 295 1.71 -13.47 2.34
N ILE A 296 1.84 -12.42 3.17
CA ILE A 296 1.39 -11.05 2.82
C ILE A 296 2.11 -10.57 1.55
N PHE A 297 3.42 -10.85 1.44
CA PHE A 297 4.18 -10.53 0.23
C PHE A 297 3.76 -11.41 -0.96
N MET A 298 3.65 -12.73 -0.78
CA MET A 298 3.20 -13.67 -1.81
C MET A 298 1.84 -13.25 -2.41
N GLU A 299 0.86 -12.95 -1.57
CA GLU A 299 -0.49 -12.53 -1.98
C GLU A 299 -0.50 -11.24 -2.81
N ASN A 300 0.40 -10.30 -2.52
CA ASN A 300 0.51 -9.04 -3.24
C ASN A 300 1.32 -9.18 -4.53
N ALA A 301 2.52 -9.75 -4.47
CA ALA A 301 3.42 -9.84 -5.62
C ALA A 301 2.96 -10.87 -6.66
N MET A 302 2.50 -12.05 -6.23
CA MET A 302 2.09 -13.10 -7.16
C MET A 302 0.83 -12.73 -7.94
N GLN A 303 -0.11 -11.97 -7.34
CA GLN A 303 -1.32 -11.55 -8.04
C GLN A 303 -1.01 -10.60 -9.21
N LYS A 304 -0.07 -9.67 -9.08
CA LYS A 304 0.41 -8.85 -10.21
C LYS A 304 1.03 -9.72 -11.30
N ILE A 305 1.92 -10.63 -10.93
CA ILE A 305 2.60 -11.52 -11.88
C ILE A 305 1.61 -12.41 -12.64
N GLU A 306 0.66 -13.04 -11.93
CA GLU A 306 -0.36 -13.90 -12.54
C GLU A 306 -1.39 -13.09 -13.36
N LEU A 307 -1.76 -11.87 -12.96
CA LEU A 307 -2.64 -11.01 -13.77
C LEU A 307 -1.96 -10.47 -15.03
N GLU A 308 -0.75 -9.92 -14.94
CA GLU A 308 -0.04 -9.37 -16.09
C GLU A 308 0.27 -10.47 -17.12
N SER A 309 0.77 -11.61 -16.66
CA SER A 309 1.09 -12.74 -17.56
C SER A 309 -0.15 -13.47 -18.09
N LEU A 310 -1.28 -13.45 -17.38
CA LEU A 310 -2.54 -13.97 -17.91
C LEU A 310 -3.12 -13.05 -18.98
N LEU A 311 -3.13 -11.73 -18.75
CA LEU A 311 -3.89 -10.78 -19.56
C LEU A 311 -3.07 -10.05 -20.64
N ASP A 312 -1.74 -10.11 -20.59
CA ASP A 312 -0.83 -9.27 -21.40
C ASP A 312 -1.04 -7.75 -21.18
N ALA A 313 -1.59 -7.39 -20.02
CA ALA A 313 -1.81 -6.04 -19.53
C ALA A 313 -0.84 -5.70 -18.40
N ASN A 314 -0.65 -4.41 -18.11
CA ASN A 314 0.22 -3.96 -17.01
C ASN A 314 -0.64 -3.49 -15.82
N VAL A 315 -0.21 -3.80 -14.60
CA VAL A 315 -0.95 -3.56 -13.35
C VAL A 315 -0.17 -2.57 -12.48
N ALA A 316 -0.73 -1.37 -12.25
CA ALA A 316 -0.08 -0.31 -11.46
C ALA A 316 -0.63 -0.19 -10.02
N ALA A 317 -1.84 -0.65 -9.76
CA ALA A 317 -2.54 -0.41 -8.50
C ALA A 317 -2.92 -1.70 -7.75
N SER A 318 -2.95 -1.63 -6.42
CA SER A 318 -3.41 -2.72 -5.54
C SER A 318 -4.47 -2.22 -4.56
N ALA A 319 -5.63 -2.87 -4.53
CA ALA A 319 -6.73 -2.62 -3.61
C ALA A 319 -6.78 -3.73 -2.56
N LEU A 320 -7.01 -3.39 -1.29
CA LEU A 320 -6.95 -4.36 -0.20
C LEU A 320 -8.30 -5.02 0.12
N PRO A 321 -8.36 -6.37 0.16
CA PRO A 321 -9.50 -7.11 0.70
C PRO A 321 -9.98 -6.54 2.03
N PHE A 322 -11.29 -6.26 2.12
CA PHE A 322 -11.92 -5.69 3.32
C PHE A 322 -11.31 -4.36 3.82
N HIS A 323 -10.49 -3.67 3.01
CA HIS A 323 -9.61 -2.57 3.43
C HIS A 323 -8.68 -2.93 4.61
N ASN A 324 -8.34 -4.22 4.78
CA ASN A 324 -7.58 -4.72 5.92
C ASN A 324 -6.06 -4.69 5.66
N TYR A 325 -5.37 -3.74 6.31
CA TYR A 325 -3.92 -3.55 6.22
C TYR A 325 -3.15 -3.82 7.53
N ALA A 326 -3.84 -4.09 8.63
CA ALA A 326 -3.24 -4.05 9.97
C ALA A 326 -3.98 -4.95 10.97
N THR A 327 -3.33 -5.22 12.09
CA THR A 327 -3.93 -5.84 13.28
C THR A 327 -3.44 -5.08 14.51
N ALA A 328 -4.25 -5.00 15.56
CA ALA A 328 -3.83 -4.49 16.86
C ALA A 328 -2.87 -5.46 17.58
N VAL A 329 -2.85 -6.75 17.19
CA VAL A 329 -1.99 -7.77 17.79
C VAL A 329 -0.52 -7.55 17.42
N ASP A 330 -0.25 -7.27 16.14
CA ASP A 330 1.08 -6.95 15.62
C ASP A 330 1.07 -5.64 14.80
N PRO A 331 1.57 -4.51 15.36
CA PRO A 331 1.57 -3.22 14.67
C PRO A 331 2.50 -3.19 13.44
N ARG A 332 3.44 -4.14 13.30
CA ARG A 332 4.37 -4.21 12.15
C ARG A 332 3.65 -4.58 10.85
N VAL A 333 2.48 -5.22 10.94
CA VAL A 333 1.69 -5.68 9.79
C VAL A 333 1.31 -4.53 8.83
N ALA A 334 1.06 -3.33 9.35
CA ALA A 334 0.82 -2.14 8.52
C ALA A 334 2.02 -1.83 7.60
N ARG A 335 3.23 -1.91 8.15
CA ARG A 335 4.49 -1.70 7.42
C ARG A 335 4.83 -2.85 6.49
N ILE A 336 4.63 -4.09 6.92
CA ILE A 336 4.80 -5.28 6.08
C ILE A 336 3.85 -5.26 4.87
N THR A 337 2.60 -4.83 5.06
CA THR A 337 1.60 -4.68 3.98
C THR A 337 2.02 -3.60 2.98
N GLY A 338 2.31 -2.37 3.44
CA GLY A 338 2.74 -1.30 2.53
C GLY A 338 4.05 -1.58 1.81
N MET A 339 5.04 -2.15 2.50
CA MET A 339 6.30 -2.57 1.89
C MET A 339 6.08 -3.71 0.89
N SER A 340 5.11 -4.61 1.12
CA SER A 340 4.77 -5.66 0.15
C SER A 340 4.15 -5.09 -1.12
N ILE A 341 3.33 -4.03 -0.99
CA ILE A 341 2.76 -3.31 -2.15
C ILE A 341 3.89 -2.59 -2.94
N LEU A 342 4.79 -1.89 -2.26
CA LEU A 342 5.94 -1.22 -2.90
C LEU A 342 6.89 -2.20 -3.58
N ASN A 343 7.30 -3.27 -2.89
CA ASN A 343 8.27 -4.23 -3.41
C ASN A 343 7.69 -5.09 -4.54
N ALA A 344 6.37 -5.26 -4.61
CA ALA A 344 5.68 -5.84 -5.78
C ALA A 344 5.67 -4.89 -6.99
N GLY A 345 6.02 -3.62 -6.83
CA GLY A 345 6.06 -2.63 -7.91
C GLY A 345 4.70 -2.01 -8.24
N TYR A 346 3.78 -1.90 -7.28
CA TYR A 346 2.59 -1.06 -7.41
C TYR A 346 2.93 0.41 -7.09
N LEU A 347 2.23 1.33 -7.76
CA LEU A 347 2.39 2.79 -7.66
C LEU A 347 1.22 3.47 -6.91
N SER A 348 0.04 2.84 -6.87
CA SER A 348 -1.14 3.34 -6.13
C SER A 348 -1.81 2.25 -5.29
N ALA A 349 -2.45 2.66 -4.19
CA ALA A 349 -3.32 1.81 -3.37
C ALA A 349 -4.58 2.59 -2.95
N PRO A 350 -5.70 2.50 -3.68
CA PRO A 350 -6.87 3.37 -3.53
C PRO A 350 -7.80 3.01 -2.34
N ASP A 351 -7.25 2.47 -1.25
CA ASP A 351 -7.98 2.10 -0.02
C ASP A 351 -7.97 3.20 1.05
N LEU A 352 -6.81 3.81 1.27
CA LEU A 352 -6.57 4.72 2.39
C LEU A 352 -6.14 6.09 1.86
N VAL A 353 -6.36 7.13 2.68
CA VAL A 353 -5.65 8.40 2.52
C VAL A 353 -4.39 8.40 3.37
N GLU A 354 -3.39 9.16 2.92
CA GLU A 354 -2.08 9.26 3.59
C GLU A 354 -1.35 7.90 3.66
N ASN A 355 -1.38 7.12 2.56
CA ASN A 355 -0.82 5.77 2.48
C ASN A 355 0.57 5.62 3.14
N ARG A 356 1.54 6.50 2.83
CA ARG A 356 2.88 6.48 3.46
C ARG A 356 2.82 6.46 5.00
N LYS A 357 1.96 7.29 5.59
CA LYS A 357 1.74 7.40 7.04
C LYS A 357 0.93 6.24 7.60
N LYS A 358 -0.08 5.76 6.86
CA LYS A 358 -0.94 4.63 7.28
C LYS A 358 -0.22 3.29 7.29
N TYR A 359 0.69 3.08 6.35
CA TYR A 359 1.56 1.93 6.28
C TYR A 359 2.91 2.13 7.00
N SER A 360 3.13 3.23 7.72
CA SER A 360 4.42 3.54 8.40
C SER A 360 5.65 3.35 7.49
N LEU A 361 5.54 3.82 6.25
CA LEU A 361 6.56 3.72 5.21
C LEU A 361 7.64 4.81 5.36
N PRO A 362 8.90 4.52 4.97
CA PRO A 362 9.98 5.50 5.05
C PRO A 362 9.77 6.67 4.09
N GLU A 363 10.52 7.76 4.30
CA GLU A 363 10.48 8.93 3.43
C GLU A 363 10.96 8.59 2.01
N GLY A 364 10.28 9.14 0.99
CA GLY A 364 10.50 8.81 -0.42
C GLY A 364 9.86 7.48 -0.88
N ALA A 365 9.38 6.64 0.03
CA ALA A 365 8.65 5.40 -0.29
C ALA A 365 7.13 5.66 -0.35
N ASP A 366 6.73 6.59 -1.22
CA ASP A 366 5.33 6.98 -1.40
C ASP A 366 4.55 6.03 -2.31
N ILE A 367 3.31 5.74 -1.92
CA ILE A 367 2.28 5.07 -2.73
C ILE A 367 1.14 6.09 -2.91
N PHE A 368 0.66 6.30 -4.13
CA PHE A 368 -0.47 7.19 -4.35
C PHE A 368 -1.74 6.70 -3.62
N SER A 369 -2.60 7.64 -3.29
CA SER A 369 -3.82 7.44 -2.49
C SER A 369 -5.00 8.18 -3.13
N THR A 370 -6.21 7.95 -2.64
CA THR A 370 -7.43 8.58 -3.18
C THR A 370 -8.37 9.08 -2.09
N SER A 371 -9.13 10.12 -2.41
CA SER A 371 -10.37 10.44 -1.70
C SER A 371 -11.52 9.57 -2.23
N LEU A 372 -11.61 8.33 -1.73
CA LEU A 372 -12.69 7.39 -2.07
C LEU A 372 -14.08 7.92 -1.65
N PHE A 373 -15.07 7.77 -2.53
CA PHE A 373 -16.49 7.96 -2.24
C PHE A 373 -17.36 6.95 -3.01
N ASP A 374 -18.63 6.83 -2.65
CA ASP A 374 -19.52 5.81 -3.18
C ASP A 374 -20.94 6.32 -3.38
N ALA A 375 -21.72 5.61 -4.20
CA ALA A 375 -23.10 5.94 -4.53
C ALA A 375 -24.15 5.10 -3.78
N ASN A 376 -23.76 4.20 -2.87
CA ASN A 376 -24.44 2.96 -2.49
C ASN A 376 -24.40 1.89 -3.60
N ASP A 377 -23.36 1.06 -3.58
CA ASP A 377 -23.03 0.04 -4.60
C ASP A 377 -24.20 -0.91 -4.98
N SER A 378 -25.22 -1.08 -4.14
CA SER A 378 -26.35 -2.00 -4.39
C SER A 378 -27.62 -1.34 -4.92
N ASP A 379 -27.85 -0.06 -4.60
CA ASP A 379 -29.02 0.72 -5.02
C ASP A 379 -28.64 2.21 -4.99
N PRO A 380 -28.14 2.77 -6.11
CA PRO A 380 -27.51 4.09 -6.12
C PRO A 380 -28.41 5.23 -5.63
N ASP A 381 -27.89 6.07 -4.74
CA ASP A 381 -28.57 7.23 -4.17
C ASP A 381 -27.84 8.52 -4.55
N GLU A 382 -28.58 9.45 -5.15
CA GLU A 382 -28.07 10.74 -5.60
C GLU A 382 -27.52 11.58 -4.44
N LYS A 383 -28.18 11.56 -3.27
CA LYS A 383 -27.79 12.38 -2.12
C LYS A 383 -26.49 11.90 -1.50
N ARG A 384 -26.30 10.58 -1.41
CA ARG A 384 -25.05 9.94 -1.00
C ARG A 384 -23.91 10.21 -1.99
N TYR A 385 -24.17 10.08 -3.30
CA TYR A 385 -23.19 10.42 -4.33
C TYR A 385 -22.77 11.90 -4.22
N ALA A 386 -23.71 12.84 -4.21
CA ALA A 386 -23.42 14.28 -4.22
C ALA A 386 -22.65 14.74 -2.97
N SER A 387 -23.08 14.29 -1.79
CA SER A 387 -22.37 14.58 -0.52
C SER A 387 -21.05 13.84 -0.39
N GLY A 388 -20.92 12.66 -1.01
CA GLY A 388 -19.68 11.90 -1.14
C GLY A 388 -18.65 12.62 -2.02
N LEU A 389 -19.05 13.01 -3.22
CA LEU A 389 -18.24 13.70 -4.22
C LEU A 389 -17.71 15.04 -3.68
N LYS A 390 -18.58 15.89 -3.12
CA LYS A 390 -18.17 17.16 -2.49
C LYS A 390 -17.10 16.94 -1.42
N ARG A 391 -17.35 16.02 -0.48
CA ARG A 391 -16.40 15.66 0.59
C ARG A 391 -15.09 15.07 0.04
N ALA A 392 -15.14 14.33 -1.06
CA ALA A 392 -13.96 13.75 -1.70
C ALA A 392 -13.07 14.84 -2.32
N ILE A 393 -13.66 15.78 -3.05
CA ILE A 393 -12.97 16.95 -3.63
C ILE A 393 -12.33 17.79 -2.51
N GLU A 394 -13.12 18.23 -1.52
CA GLU A 394 -12.63 19.00 -0.36
C GLU A 394 -11.48 18.31 0.39
N LYS A 395 -11.44 16.97 0.38
CA LYS A 395 -10.39 16.15 1.03
C LYS A 395 -9.18 15.93 0.11
N ALA A 396 -9.34 15.99 -1.20
CA ALA A 396 -8.24 15.88 -2.17
C ALA A 396 -7.51 17.22 -2.33
N GLU A 397 -8.26 18.33 -2.38
CA GLU A 397 -7.70 19.69 -2.43
C GLU A 397 -6.88 20.03 -1.19
N ARG A 398 -7.39 19.73 0.02
CA ARG A 398 -6.65 19.93 1.28
C ARG A 398 -5.39 19.07 1.41
N ARG A 399 -5.33 17.92 0.72
CA ARG A 399 -4.12 17.09 0.63
C ARG A 399 -3.20 17.52 -0.51
N GLY A 400 -3.67 18.40 -1.39
CA GLY A 400 -2.93 18.84 -2.57
C GLY A 400 -2.68 17.73 -3.60
N ASP A 401 -3.40 16.60 -3.55
CA ASP A 401 -3.27 15.47 -4.49
C ASP A 401 -4.33 15.50 -5.61
N ASN A 402 -5.50 16.11 -5.36
CA ASN A 402 -6.60 16.29 -6.31
C ASN A 402 -7.02 14.97 -7.00
N HIS A 403 -7.06 13.87 -6.25
CA HIS A 403 -7.50 12.56 -6.72
C HIS A 403 -8.72 12.05 -5.96
N ILE A 404 -9.75 11.65 -6.70
CA ILE A 404 -11.00 11.09 -6.19
C ILE A 404 -11.32 9.78 -6.93
N THR A 405 -11.93 8.83 -6.24
CA THR A 405 -12.33 7.54 -6.80
C THR A 405 -13.78 7.22 -6.46
N LEU A 406 -14.56 6.82 -7.45
CA LEU A 406 -15.94 6.35 -7.27
C LEU A 406 -16.01 4.83 -7.13
N GLY A 407 -16.80 4.39 -6.14
CA GLY A 407 -17.33 3.02 -6.04
C GLY A 407 -16.37 2.04 -5.38
N VAL A 408 -16.91 0.88 -4.97
CA VAL A 408 -16.09 -0.26 -4.53
C VAL A 408 -16.54 -1.57 -5.19
N HIS A 409 -17.83 -1.89 -5.28
CA HIS A 409 -18.28 -3.18 -5.80
C HIS A 409 -19.36 -3.06 -6.89
N SER A 410 -19.36 -3.97 -7.86
CA SER A 410 -20.42 -4.08 -8.89
C SER A 410 -21.65 -4.85 -8.38
N THR A 411 -22.24 -4.42 -7.25
CA THR A 411 -23.40 -5.10 -6.60
C THR A 411 -24.77 -4.53 -6.99
N GLN A 412 -24.81 -3.62 -7.96
CA GLN A 412 -26.03 -2.88 -8.32
C GLN A 412 -27.13 -3.85 -8.70
N ARG A 413 -28.34 -3.67 -8.14
CA ARG A 413 -29.53 -4.45 -8.49
C ARG A 413 -30.01 -4.15 -9.92
N GLU A 414 -31.12 -4.76 -10.31
CA GLU A 414 -31.83 -4.44 -11.56
C GLU A 414 -32.16 -2.93 -11.64
N GLY A 415 -31.95 -2.31 -12.80
CA GLY A 415 -32.03 -0.86 -13.01
C GLY A 415 -30.93 -0.02 -12.33
N GLY A 416 -30.09 -0.63 -11.48
CA GLY A 416 -29.12 0.08 -10.66
C GLY A 416 -27.85 0.54 -11.41
N ILE A 417 -27.50 -0.09 -12.54
CA ILE A 417 -26.35 0.35 -13.36
C ILE A 417 -26.75 1.59 -14.17
N GLU A 418 -28.00 1.61 -14.63
CA GLU A 418 -28.64 2.67 -15.39
C GLU A 418 -28.80 3.92 -14.50
N LYS A 419 -29.40 3.73 -13.30
CA LYS A 419 -29.54 4.75 -12.25
C LYS A 419 -28.20 5.37 -11.81
N LEU A 420 -27.13 4.56 -11.74
CA LEU A 420 -25.78 5.09 -11.47
C LEU A 420 -25.30 6.01 -12.60
N GLY A 421 -25.56 5.63 -13.86
CA GLY A 421 -25.24 6.45 -15.02
C GLY A 421 -25.96 7.80 -15.02
N GLU A 422 -27.25 7.81 -14.71
CA GLU A 422 -28.03 9.05 -14.58
C GLU A 422 -27.47 9.99 -13.49
N ILE A 423 -27.07 9.44 -12.35
CA ILE A 423 -26.43 10.20 -11.26
C ILE A 423 -25.06 10.74 -11.72
N ILE A 424 -24.27 9.94 -12.43
CA ILE A 424 -22.97 10.37 -12.99
C ILE A 424 -23.16 11.55 -13.96
N ASP A 425 -24.11 11.45 -14.90
CA ASP A 425 -24.37 12.49 -15.91
C ASP A 425 -24.76 13.83 -15.29
N LYS A 426 -25.45 13.80 -14.14
CA LYS A 426 -25.88 14.98 -13.38
C LYS A 426 -24.71 15.75 -12.72
N TYR A 427 -23.59 15.08 -12.47
CA TYR A 427 -22.47 15.60 -11.68
C TYR A 427 -21.12 15.53 -12.39
N ASP A 428 -21.09 15.28 -13.69
CA ASP A 428 -19.87 15.39 -14.48
C ASP A 428 -19.33 16.84 -14.51
N SER A 429 -18.03 16.99 -14.72
CA SER A 429 -17.35 18.29 -14.77
C SER A 429 -16.29 18.31 -15.85
N ALA A 430 -16.25 19.41 -16.60
CA ALA A 430 -15.18 19.70 -17.55
C ALA A 430 -13.78 19.71 -16.90
N GLU A 431 -13.69 19.87 -15.57
CA GLU A 431 -12.44 19.85 -14.80
C GLU A 431 -11.93 18.43 -14.47
N PHE A 432 -12.78 17.41 -14.59
CA PHE A 432 -12.42 16.01 -14.30
C PHE A 432 -11.59 15.40 -15.44
N TRP A 433 -10.46 14.81 -15.08
CA TRP A 433 -9.75 13.85 -15.91
C TRP A 433 -10.26 12.45 -15.56
N HIS A 434 -11.24 11.96 -16.34
CA HIS A 434 -11.70 10.58 -16.25
C HIS A 434 -10.60 9.63 -16.74
N CYS A 435 -10.12 8.76 -15.85
CA CYS A 435 -8.98 7.90 -16.10
C CYS A 435 -9.07 6.59 -15.32
N THR A 436 -8.24 5.62 -15.68
CA THR A 436 -7.97 4.46 -14.83
C THR A 436 -6.95 4.78 -13.75
N GLU A 437 -6.93 4.01 -12.67
CA GLU A 437 -5.93 4.14 -11.62
C GLU A 437 -4.50 3.93 -12.17
N ASN A 438 -4.35 3.05 -13.17
CA ASN A 438 -3.07 2.79 -13.82
C ASN A 438 -2.60 4.00 -14.68
N GLU A 439 -3.52 4.70 -15.35
CA GLU A 439 -3.20 5.97 -16.03
C GLU A 439 -2.89 7.09 -15.04
N TYR A 440 -3.68 7.23 -13.97
CA TYR A 440 -3.45 8.20 -12.91
C TYR A 440 -2.07 8.03 -12.29
N ALA A 441 -1.73 6.82 -11.81
CA ALA A 441 -0.46 6.54 -11.18
C ALA A 441 0.72 6.76 -12.15
N ALA A 442 0.61 6.26 -13.39
CA ALA A 442 1.62 6.49 -14.42
C ALA A 442 1.85 7.98 -14.71
N TYR A 443 0.79 8.79 -14.79
CA TYR A 443 0.93 10.22 -15.05
C TYR A 443 1.49 10.96 -13.83
N ARG A 444 1.08 10.61 -12.61
CA ARG A 444 1.60 11.21 -11.37
C ARG A 444 3.09 10.96 -11.19
N THR A 445 3.54 9.70 -11.32
CA THR A 445 4.97 9.37 -11.28
C THR A 445 5.76 10.14 -12.35
N GLN A 446 5.22 10.31 -13.56
CA GLN A 446 5.86 11.13 -14.58
C GLN A 446 5.91 12.61 -14.21
N PHE A 447 4.82 13.22 -13.74
CA PHE A 447 4.81 14.62 -13.31
C PHE A 447 5.82 14.90 -12.19
N GLU A 448 6.00 13.96 -11.27
CA GLU A 448 6.90 14.09 -10.11
C GLU A 448 8.37 13.80 -10.46
N SER A 449 8.62 12.91 -11.44
CA SER A 449 9.99 12.50 -11.82
C SER A 449 10.57 13.25 -13.02
N ALA A 450 9.72 13.78 -13.92
CA ALA A 450 10.16 14.33 -15.19
C ALA A 450 10.71 15.77 -15.06
N LYS A 451 11.66 16.10 -15.95
CA LYS A 451 12.33 17.40 -16.00
C LYS A 451 12.29 17.92 -17.43
N ILE A 452 12.01 19.21 -17.59
CA ILE A 452 12.07 19.90 -18.88
C ILE A 452 13.04 21.07 -18.79
N GLU A 453 14.02 21.08 -19.69
CA GLU A 453 15.12 22.05 -19.77
C GLU A 453 15.08 22.72 -21.15
N LYS A 454 15.36 24.01 -21.23
CA LYS A 454 15.51 24.72 -22.51
C LYS A 454 16.98 24.71 -22.92
N THR A 455 17.31 24.04 -24.02
CA THR A 455 18.70 23.84 -24.47
C THR A 455 19.19 24.90 -25.44
N GLY A 456 18.29 25.62 -26.13
CA GLY A 456 18.68 26.71 -27.03
C GLY A 456 17.51 27.28 -27.84
N THR A 457 17.86 28.18 -28.78
CA THR A 457 16.92 28.76 -29.75
C THR A 457 17.60 29.04 -31.08
N LYS A 458 16.90 28.83 -32.20
CA LYS A 458 17.34 29.15 -33.55
C LYS A 458 16.19 29.81 -34.32
N GLY A 459 16.31 31.10 -34.61
CA GLY A 459 15.21 31.88 -35.21
C GLY A 459 13.96 31.83 -34.33
N ASN A 460 12.80 31.49 -34.91
CA ASN A 460 11.54 31.34 -34.16
C ASN A 460 11.33 29.94 -33.54
N VAL A 461 12.36 29.08 -33.48
CA VAL A 461 12.30 27.78 -32.83
C VAL A 461 13.06 27.80 -31.51
N ALA A 462 12.49 27.18 -30.47
CA ALA A 462 13.15 26.89 -29.22
C ALA A 462 13.25 25.37 -29.00
N SER A 463 14.42 24.91 -28.60
CA SER A 463 14.72 23.50 -28.37
C SER A 463 14.69 23.19 -26.88
N PHE A 464 13.98 22.13 -26.51
CA PHE A 464 13.82 21.66 -25.15
C PHE A 464 14.29 20.20 -25.02
N ARG A 465 14.83 19.87 -23.86
CA ARG A 465 15.17 18.50 -23.45
C ARG A 465 14.15 18.04 -22.42
N VAL A 466 13.49 16.91 -22.67
CA VAL A 466 12.52 16.28 -21.76
C VAL A 466 13.13 14.98 -21.23
N SER A 467 13.42 14.91 -19.94
CA SER A 467 13.83 13.67 -19.27
C SER A 467 12.66 13.11 -18.46
N ARG A 468 12.32 11.83 -18.64
CA ARG A 468 11.17 11.16 -17.97
C ARG A 468 11.39 9.65 -17.82
N PRO A 469 10.72 8.97 -16.86
CA PRO A 469 10.72 7.51 -16.78
C PRO A 469 10.11 6.85 -18.03
N ALA A 470 10.54 5.64 -18.37
CA ALA A 470 9.96 4.82 -19.44
C ALA A 470 8.60 4.19 -19.03
N ALA A 471 7.65 4.06 -19.96
CA ALA A 471 6.32 3.51 -19.70
C ALA A 471 6.36 2.07 -19.21
N THR A 472 7.38 1.29 -19.60
CA THR A 472 7.66 -0.06 -19.07
C THR A 472 7.61 -0.15 -17.55
N LYS A 473 7.99 0.91 -16.82
CA LYS A 473 7.96 0.97 -15.35
C LYS A 473 6.76 1.72 -14.76
N LEU A 474 5.90 2.27 -15.61
CA LEU A 474 4.74 3.10 -15.23
C LEU A 474 3.42 2.35 -15.38
N ALA A 475 3.39 1.23 -16.12
CA ALA A 475 2.21 0.40 -16.38
C ALA A 475 1.06 1.10 -17.17
N SER A 476 1.30 2.29 -17.72
CA SER A 476 0.47 2.91 -18.77
C SER A 476 1.32 3.78 -19.71
N ASP A 477 0.92 3.89 -20.97
CA ASP A 477 1.60 4.67 -22.02
C ASP A 477 1.21 6.16 -22.03
N ILE A 478 0.52 6.63 -20.98
CA ILE A 478 -0.10 7.96 -20.91
C ILE A 478 0.90 9.09 -21.25
N PRO A 479 0.63 9.90 -22.31
CA PRO A 479 1.51 11.00 -22.71
C PRO A 479 1.67 12.07 -21.63
N LEU A 480 2.87 12.63 -21.51
CA LEU A 480 3.16 13.76 -20.64
C LEU A 480 2.57 15.03 -21.26
N SER A 481 1.75 15.80 -20.53
CA SER A 481 1.20 17.06 -21.05
C SER A 481 2.07 18.24 -20.67
N LEU A 482 2.37 19.09 -21.65
CA LEU A 482 3.16 20.31 -21.50
C LEU A 482 2.32 21.53 -21.90
N SER A 483 2.52 22.65 -21.19
CA SER A 483 2.03 23.97 -21.58
C SER A 483 3.19 24.94 -21.82
N PHE A 484 2.92 25.99 -22.60
CA PHE A 484 3.89 27.04 -22.93
C PHE A 484 3.35 28.42 -22.56
N ASN A 485 4.24 29.33 -22.19
CA ASN A 485 3.91 30.73 -21.87
C ASN A 485 3.58 31.61 -23.10
N SER A 486 3.41 31.01 -24.28
CA SER A 486 3.11 31.69 -25.56
C SER A 486 2.56 30.68 -26.58
N PRO A 487 1.75 31.11 -27.58
CA PRO A 487 1.20 30.22 -28.60
C PRO A 487 2.25 29.49 -29.44
N VAL A 488 2.01 28.20 -29.65
CA VAL A 488 2.84 27.26 -30.42
C VAL A 488 2.28 27.13 -31.83
N LYS A 489 3.09 27.47 -32.85
CA LYS A 489 2.73 27.30 -34.27
C LYS A 489 2.91 25.85 -34.76
N SER A 490 3.98 25.20 -34.32
CA SER A 490 4.26 23.80 -34.63
C SER A 490 5.23 23.21 -33.59
N ALA A 491 5.31 21.88 -33.51
CA ALA A 491 6.28 21.19 -32.67
C ALA A 491 6.84 19.94 -33.37
N ARG A 492 8.04 19.53 -32.96
CA ARG A 492 8.68 18.28 -33.36
C ARG A 492 9.26 17.57 -32.15
N LEU A 493 8.98 16.28 -32.02
CA LEU A 493 9.50 15.40 -30.98
C LEU A 493 10.47 14.41 -31.62
N ASP A 494 11.72 14.44 -31.20
CA ASP A 494 12.82 13.64 -31.75
C ASP A 494 12.88 13.75 -33.29
N GLY A 495 12.71 14.99 -33.79
CA GLY A 495 12.65 15.35 -35.21
C GLY A 495 11.26 15.19 -35.89
N ASN A 496 10.40 14.32 -35.36
CA ASN A 496 9.11 13.95 -35.96
C ASN A 496 8.01 14.98 -35.63
N PRO A 497 7.10 15.33 -36.56
CA PRO A 497 6.01 16.28 -36.28
C PRO A 497 5.13 15.85 -35.09
N LEU A 498 4.88 16.78 -34.16
CA LEU A 498 4.02 16.57 -33.00
C LEU A 498 2.76 17.45 -33.09
N PRO A 499 1.54 16.89 -33.00
CA PRO A 499 0.30 17.68 -33.04
C PRO A 499 0.19 18.66 -31.87
N VAL A 500 -0.20 19.90 -32.16
CA VAL A 500 -0.49 20.93 -31.17
C VAL A 500 -1.94 20.80 -30.69
N LYS A 501 -2.18 20.85 -29.38
CA LYS A 501 -3.53 20.82 -28.78
C LYS A 501 -3.90 22.22 -28.28
N GLY A 502 -4.90 22.84 -28.90
CA GLY A 502 -5.21 24.25 -28.66
C GLY A 502 -4.06 25.17 -29.08
N GLU A 503 -3.95 26.35 -28.48
CA GLU A 503 -2.93 27.33 -28.89
C GLU A 503 -1.56 27.12 -28.25
N ALA A 504 -1.47 26.53 -27.05
CA ALA A 504 -0.24 26.53 -26.25
C ALA A 504 0.04 25.24 -25.46
N ALA A 505 -0.57 24.11 -25.82
CA ALA A 505 -0.35 22.82 -25.15
C ALA A 505 0.09 21.71 -26.11
N LEU A 506 0.96 20.83 -25.62
CA LEU A 506 1.48 19.66 -26.32
C LEU A 506 1.26 18.40 -25.49
N SER A 507 1.05 17.27 -26.17
CA SER A 507 0.91 15.95 -25.55
C SER A 507 2.06 15.08 -26.05
N VAL A 508 3.01 14.77 -25.18
CA VAL A 508 4.30 14.15 -25.53
C VAL A 508 4.22 12.64 -25.32
N PRO A 509 4.05 11.82 -26.37
CA PRO A 509 4.02 10.36 -26.25
C PRO A 509 5.40 9.80 -25.86
N HIS A 510 5.43 8.56 -25.37
CA HIS A 510 6.66 7.78 -25.31
C HIS A 510 7.02 7.27 -26.72
N PRO A 511 8.32 7.14 -27.06
CA PRO A 511 8.73 6.49 -28.30
C PRO A 511 8.46 4.97 -28.21
N PRO A 512 8.30 4.24 -29.34
CA PRO A 512 7.85 2.85 -29.34
C PRO A 512 8.66 1.91 -28.44
N GLN A 513 9.98 2.08 -28.39
CA GLN A 513 10.92 1.30 -27.61
C GLN A 513 10.86 1.58 -26.09
N ARG A 514 9.98 2.48 -25.64
CA ARG A 514 9.77 2.84 -24.23
C ARG A 514 8.31 2.66 -23.79
N LEU A 515 7.44 2.13 -24.65
CA LEU A 515 6.06 1.76 -24.32
C LEU A 515 6.00 0.58 -23.35
N THR A 516 4.87 0.41 -22.68
CA THR A 516 4.57 -0.77 -21.85
C THR A 516 4.60 -2.06 -22.68
N PRO A 517 5.10 -3.18 -22.11
CA PRO A 517 5.09 -4.47 -22.79
C PRO A 517 3.65 -4.92 -23.05
N LYS A 518 3.38 -5.34 -24.31
CA LYS A 518 2.09 -5.91 -24.75
C LYS A 518 2.12 -7.43 -24.88
N LYS A 519 3.19 -8.04 -24.38
CA LYS A 519 3.38 -9.48 -24.31
C LYS A 519 4.21 -9.81 -23.06
N ILE A 520 3.62 -10.57 -22.15
CA ILE A 520 4.12 -10.76 -20.78
C ILE A 520 4.01 -12.25 -20.43
N ASP A 521 5.12 -12.92 -20.10
CA ASP A 521 5.10 -14.33 -19.68
C ASP A 521 5.47 -14.54 -18.21
N HIS A 522 5.16 -15.72 -17.68
CA HIS A 522 5.53 -16.14 -16.33
C HIS A 522 6.19 -17.51 -16.35
N VAL A 523 7.49 -17.53 -16.09
CA VAL A 523 8.30 -18.76 -15.98
C VAL A 523 8.49 -19.09 -14.49
N LYS A 524 7.81 -20.15 -14.05
CA LYS A 524 7.91 -20.70 -12.68
C LYS A 524 9.10 -21.68 -12.64
N ILE A 525 10.17 -21.31 -11.93
CA ILE A 525 11.37 -22.13 -11.76
C ILE A 525 11.23 -22.96 -10.45
N PRO A 526 11.34 -24.30 -10.50
CA PRO A 526 11.32 -25.13 -9.29
C PRO A 526 12.41 -24.73 -8.30
N PHE A 527 12.10 -24.77 -7.00
CA PHE A 527 13.07 -24.39 -5.97
C PHE A 527 14.28 -25.33 -5.99
N GLY A 528 15.49 -24.75 -5.95
CA GLY A 528 16.75 -25.49 -6.03
C GLY A 528 17.15 -25.97 -7.44
N SER A 529 16.32 -25.77 -8.47
CA SER A 529 16.72 -26.07 -9.85
C SER A 529 17.67 -25.00 -10.40
N ALA A 530 18.59 -25.44 -11.26
CA ALA A 530 19.47 -24.59 -12.09
C ALA A 530 19.22 -24.84 -13.59
N GLU A 531 18.06 -25.41 -13.94
CA GLU A 531 17.70 -25.74 -15.31
C GLU A 531 17.17 -24.53 -16.09
N PHE A 532 17.44 -24.50 -17.40
CA PHE A 532 16.91 -23.50 -18.32
C PHE A 532 15.51 -23.87 -18.81
N ILE A 533 14.48 -23.23 -18.25
CA ILE A 533 13.08 -23.42 -18.64
C ILE A 533 12.73 -22.49 -19.82
N GLN A 534 12.17 -23.07 -20.88
CA GLN A 534 11.72 -22.34 -22.07
C GLN A 534 10.47 -21.50 -21.77
N SER A 535 10.41 -20.27 -22.28
CA SER A 535 9.21 -19.43 -22.17
C SER A 535 8.10 -19.92 -23.11
N LYS A 536 6.86 -19.90 -22.61
CA LYS A 536 5.67 -20.33 -23.37
C LYS A 536 5.26 -19.29 -24.41
N LYS A 537 5.42 -18.00 -24.08
CA LYS A 537 5.11 -16.90 -25.02
C LYS A 537 6.31 -16.50 -25.88
N PHE A 538 7.53 -16.79 -25.45
CA PHE A 538 8.77 -16.50 -26.18
C PHE A 538 9.60 -17.80 -26.36
N PRO A 539 9.18 -18.73 -27.23
CA PRO A 539 9.84 -20.04 -27.36
C PRO A 539 11.33 -19.99 -27.74
N GLN A 540 11.79 -18.87 -28.31
CA GLN A 540 13.21 -18.65 -28.60
C GLN A 540 14.06 -18.28 -27.36
N LEU A 541 13.43 -18.01 -26.21
CA LEU A 541 14.11 -17.62 -24.96
C LEU A 541 13.97 -18.71 -23.90
N ARG A 542 15.06 -18.97 -23.18
CA ARG A 542 15.09 -19.89 -22.03
C ARG A 542 15.66 -19.17 -20.81
N PHE A 543 15.16 -19.49 -19.61
CA PHE A 543 15.46 -18.77 -18.39
C PHE A 543 15.80 -19.71 -17.24
N CYS A 544 16.75 -19.31 -16.39
CA CYS A 544 17.14 -20.00 -15.17
C CYS A 544 17.16 -19.01 -14.01
N MET A 545 16.76 -19.44 -12.81
CA MET A 545 16.93 -18.69 -11.56
C MET A 545 17.16 -19.64 -10.39
N SER A 546 18.30 -19.49 -9.72
CA SER A 546 18.73 -20.39 -8.63
C SER A 546 19.11 -19.60 -7.38
N LEU A 547 18.71 -20.08 -6.20
CA LEU A 547 19.04 -19.48 -4.90
C LEU A 547 20.16 -20.26 -4.20
N ASP A 548 21.34 -19.66 -4.13
CA ASP A 548 22.44 -20.10 -3.26
C ASP A 548 22.16 -19.63 -1.83
N LYS A 549 21.58 -20.53 -1.02
CA LYS A 549 21.25 -20.29 0.39
C LYS A 549 22.48 -20.09 1.27
N ALA A 550 23.65 -20.66 0.91
CA ALA A 550 24.86 -20.58 1.74
C ALA A 550 25.54 -19.21 1.63
N ASN A 551 25.54 -18.63 0.43
CA ASN A 551 26.14 -17.31 0.16
C ASN A 551 25.12 -16.16 0.12
N GLU A 552 23.84 -16.45 0.40
CA GLU A 552 22.69 -15.55 0.27
C GLU A 552 22.63 -14.88 -1.13
N ARG A 553 22.79 -15.66 -2.20
CA ARG A 553 22.89 -15.15 -3.58
C ARG A 553 21.76 -15.67 -4.45
N LEU A 554 21.07 -14.75 -5.14
CA LEU A 554 20.09 -15.06 -6.19
C LEU A 554 20.76 -14.89 -7.55
N ASP A 555 20.96 -15.98 -8.27
CA ASP A 555 21.52 -15.99 -9.63
C ASP A 555 20.40 -16.09 -10.66
N ILE A 556 20.48 -15.31 -11.73
CA ILE A 556 19.57 -15.38 -12.88
C ILE A 556 20.35 -15.48 -14.20
N ALA A 557 19.78 -16.22 -15.15
CA ALA A 557 20.30 -16.32 -16.50
C ALA A 557 19.17 -16.37 -17.54
N MET A 558 19.44 -15.84 -18.72
CA MET A 558 18.58 -15.94 -19.91
C MET A 558 19.43 -16.30 -21.12
N SER A 559 19.04 -17.36 -21.84
CA SER A 559 19.66 -17.76 -23.10
C SER A 559 18.82 -17.24 -24.28
N CYS A 560 19.47 -16.50 -25.17
CA CYS A 560 18.87 -15.84 -26.33
C CYS A 560 18.69 -16.78 -27.53
N ALA A 561 19.51 -17.83 -27.65
CA ALA A 561 19.48 -18.78 -28.78
C ALA A 561 19.42 -18.12 -30.19
N GLY A 562 20.12 -17.00 -30.37
CA GLY A 562 20.14 -16.20 -31.62
C GLY A 562 18.97 -15.22 -31.79
N ALA A 563 18.05 -15.11 -30.82
CA ALA A 563 16.98 -14.13 -30.83
C ALA A 563 17.50 -12.69 -30.78
N LYS A 564 16.87 -11.78 -31.53
CA LYS A 564 17.19 -10.37 -31.49
C LYS A 564 16.64 -9.71 -30.21
N VAL A 565 17.48 -9.59 -29.19
CA VAL A 565 17.13 -9.01 -27.88
C VAL A 565 17.98 -7.78 -27.57
N GLU A 566 17.36 -6.67 -27.20
CA GLU A 566 18.02 -5.39 -26.89
C GLU A 566 17.51 -4.81 -25.56
N ASN A 567 18.32 -3.97 -24.90
CA ASN A 567 17.96 -3.21 -23.68
C ASN A 567 17.38 -4.06 -22.53
N LEU A 568 17.95 -5.23 -22.25
CA LEU A 568 17.47 -6.09 -21.17
C LEU A 568 17.75 -5.48 -19.79
N GLN A 569 16.70 -5.41 -18.97
CA GLN A 569 16.75 -4.97 -17.58
C GLN A 569 16.14 -6.05 -16.67
N ALA A 570 16.79 -6.33 -15.54
CA ALA A 570 16.27 -7.14 -14.46
C ALA A 570 15.95 -6.28 -13.22
N THR A 571 14.69 -6.31 -12.80
CA THR A 571 14.21 -5.68 -11.55
C THR A 571 13.81 -6.77 -10.56
N TYR A 572 14.42 -6.73 -9.37
CA TYR A 572 14.19 -7.73 -8.32
C TYR A 572 12.95 -7.41 -7.50
N ILE A 573 12.04 -8.38 -7.40
CA ILE A 573 10.78 -8.32 -6.63
C ILE A 573 10.95 -9.25 -5.42
N LEU A 574 11.32 -8.66 -4.29
CA LEU A 574 11.77 -9.37 -3.08
C LEU A 574 10.94 -8.98 -1.85
N ALA A 575 10.77 -9.94 -0.94
CA ALA A 575 10.00 -9.74 0.28
C ALA A 575 10.56 -8.59 1.16
N PRO A 576 9.72 -7.90 1.96
CA PRO A 576 10.14 -6.77 2.80
C PRO A 576 11.28 -7.02 3.79
N CYS A 577 11.65 -8.28 4.06
CA CYS A 577 12.84 -8.66 4.84
C CYS A 577 14.19 -8.39 4.17
N PHE A 578 14.22 -8.01 2.89
CA PHE A 578 15.46 -7.73 2.15
C PHE A 578 15.66 -6.23 1.93
N GLU A 579 16.92 -5.76 1.92
CA GLU A 579 17.26 -4.45 1.36
C GLU A 579 16.79 -4.34 -0.09
N ARG A 580 16.40 -3.14 -0.53
CA ARG A 580 16.05 -2.89 -1.92
C ARG A 580 17.30 -3.03 -2.80
N ALA A 581 17.31 -4.05 -3.65
CA ALA A 581 18.35 -4.25 -4.64
C ALA A 581 18.32 -3.15 -5.74
N PRO A 582 19.48 -2.76 -6.29
CA PRO A 582 19.53 -2.03 -7.55
C PRO A 582 19.10 -2.92 -8.72
N ASP A 583 18.54 -2.32 -9.77
CA ASP A 583 18.29 -3.03 -11.02
C ASP A 583 19.60 -3.43 -11.72
N ALA A 584 19.62 -4.61 -12.34
CA ALA A 584 20.70 -5.02 -13.23
C ALA A 584 20.31 -4.74 -14.70
N PHE A 585 21.29 -4.40 -15.55
CA PHE A 585 21.04 -3.98 -16.92
C PHE A 585 22.12 -4.50 -17.88
N SER A 586 21.70 -4.97 -19.07
CA SER A 586 22.60 -5.33 -20.17
C SER A 586 22.36 -4.45 -21.38
N LYS A 587 23.45 -3.85 -21.88
CA LYS A 587 23.47 -3.14 -23.17
C LYS A 587 23.82 -4.03 -24.35
N THR A 588 24.40 -5.21 -24.11
CA THR A 588 24.93 -6.09 -25.16
C THR A 588 23.77 -6.74 -25.93
N PRO A 589 23.55 -6.42 -27.22
CA PRO A 589 22.45 -7.01 -27.98
C PRO A 589 22.68 -8.49 -28.24
N ASN A 590 21.61 -9.27 -28.26
CA ASN A 590 21.54 -10.67 -28.72
C ASN A 590 22.41 -11.68 -27.94
N ALA A 591 23.15 -11.24 -26.92
CA ALA A 591 23.99 -12.08 -26.08
C ALA A 591 23.17 -12.74 -24.96
N ASP A 592 23.59 -13.94 -24.54
CA ASP A 592 23.06 -14.58 -23.33
C ASP A 592 23.36 -13.70 -22.10
N PHE A 593 22.35 -13.51 -21.25
CA PHE A 593 22.43 -12.66 -20.07
C PHE A 593 22.62 -13.49 -18.80
N ARG A 594 23.50 -13.05 -17.91
CA ARG A 594 23.67 -13.63 -16.57
C ARG A 594 24.00 -12.53 -15.56
N THR A 595 23.39 -12.59 -14.37
CA THR A 595 23.74 -11.71 -13.26
C THR A 595 23.41 -12.37 -11.93
N SER A 596 23.95 -11.80 -10.85
CA SER A 596 23.90 -12.34 -9.50
C SER A 596 23.66 -11.22 -8.51
N LEU A 597 22.63 -11.37 -7.67
CA LEU A 597 22.35 -10.46 -6.57
C LEU A 597 22.75 -11.12 -5.25
N LYS A 598 23.63 -10.49 -4.47
CA LYS A 598 23.73 -10.81 -3.04
C LYS A 598 22.52 -10.21 -2.32
N LEU A 599 21.67 -11.07 -1.78
CA LEU A 599 20.58 -10.70 -0.89
C LEU A 599 21.18 -10.18 0.41
N LYS A 600 20.58 -9.14 0.96
CA LYS A 600 20.91 -8.62 2.30
C LYS A 600 19.63 -8.52 3.10
N LYS A 601 19.66 -9.05 4.33
CA LYS A 601 18.54 -8.99 5.27
C LYS A 601 18.52 -7.64 6.00
N ASN A 602 17.32 -7.13 6.26
CA ASN A 602 17.07 -5.94 7.06
C ASN A 602 16.41 -6.29 8.40
N GLU A 603 15.96 -5.29 9.17
CA GLU A 603 15.37 -5.46 10.50
C GLU A 603 14.03 -6.21 10.51
N LEU A 604 13.38 -6.41 9.36
CA LEU A 604 12.16 -7.23 9.28
C LEU A 604 12.45 -8.72 9.11
N ALA A 605 13.70 -9.14 8.88
CA ALA A 605 14.02 -10.50 8.45
C ALA A 605 13.69 -11.61 9.46
N GLU A 606 13.72 -11.32 10.77
CA GLU A 606 13.33 -12.29 11.80
C GLU A 606 11.85 -12.72 11.71
N PHE A 607 10.97 -11.86 11.17
CA PHE A 607 9.54 -12.17 11.04
C PHE A 607 9.19 -13.01 9.81
N PHE A 608 10.16 -13.25 8.92
CA PHE A 608 9.97 -13.96 7.65
C PHE A 608 10.50 -15.40 7.65
N GLY A 609 10.75 -15.99 8.83
CA GLY A 609 11.32 -17.34 8.98
C GLY A 609 10.37 -18.53 8.72
N GLU A 610 9.12 -18.29 8.31
CA GLU A 610 8.09 -19.33 8.09
C GLU A 610 7.23 -19.01 6.84
N GLY A 611 6.53 -20.01 6.29
CA GLY A 611 5.58 -19.86 5.18
C GLY A 611 6.23 -19.95 3.79
N GLU A 612 5.48 -19.57 2.75
CA GLU A 612 6.00 -19.56 1.37
C GLU A 612 6.76 -18.26 1.06
N MET A 613 8.10 -18.34 1.01
CA MET A 613 8.96 -17.21 0.63
C MET A 613 9.10 -17.09 -0.88
N LEU A 614 8.54 -16.02 -1.46
CA LEU A 614 8.65 -15.71 -2.88
C LEU A 614 9.96 -14.97 -3.21
N TYR A 615 10.69 -15.49 -4.20
CA TYR A 615 11.72 -14.76 -4.93
C TYR A 615 11.26 -14.55 -6.37
N ALA A 616 11.20 -13.30 -6.81
CA ALA A 616 10.75 -12.95 -8.16
C ALA A 616 11.68 -11.93 -8.85
N VAL A 617 11.76 -12.01 -10.17
CA VAL A 617 12.49 -11.04 -11.01
C VAL A 617 11.64 -10.69 -12.23
N GLN A 618 11.50 -9.40 -12.49
CA GLN A 618 10.92 -8.85 -13.71
C GLN A 618 12.02 -8.60 -14.72
N LEU A 619 12.00 -9.31 -15.84
CA LEU A 619 12.86 -9.07 -16.99
C LEU A 619 12.08 -8.24 -18.03
N ASP A 620 12.47 -6.99 -18.23
CA ASP A 620 11.97 -6.12 -19.31
C ASP A 620 13.01 -6.07 -20.44
N PHE A 621 12.59 -6.22 -21.69
CA PHE A 621 13.49 -6.19 -22.86
C PHE A 621 12.77 -5.78 -24.15
N LEU A 622 13.52 -5.46 -25.19
CA LEU A 622 13.00 -5.36 -26.55
C LEU A 622 13.27 -6.67 -27.29
N LEU A 623 12.23 -7.31 -27.83
CA LEU A 623 12.34 -8.44 -28.73
C LEU A 623 12.06 -7.97 -30.16
N SER A 624 13.05 -8.01 -31.05
CA SER A 624 12.96 -7.40 -32.39
C SER A 624 12.45 -5.95 -32.38
N GLY A 625 12.84 -5.18 -31.35
CA GLY A 625 12.43 -3.78 -31.14
C GLY A 625 11.09 -3.58 -30.39
N GLN A 626 10.36 -4.66 -30.06
CA GLN A 626 9.06 -4.58 -29.37
C GLN A 626 9.19 -4.81 -27.85
N PRO A 627 8.68 -3.89 -27.00
CA PRO A 627 8.66 -4.08 -25.55
C PRO A 627 7.98 -5.39 -25.11
N SER A 628 8.72 -6.20 -24.36
CA SER A 628 8.35 -7.54 -23.91
C SER A 628 8.76 -7.72 -22.44
N ARG A 629 8.05 -8.58 -21.71
CA ARG A 629 8.34 -8.89 -20.29
C ARG A 629 8.30 -10.39 -20.01
N VAL A 630 9.19 -10.86 -19.14
CA VAL A 630 9.10 -12.17 -18.51
C VAL A 630 9.28 -12.03 -17.01
N TYR A 631 8.36 -12.59 -16.22
CA TYR A 631 8.54 -12.78 -14.80
C TYR A 631 9.16 -14.15 -14.53
N LEU A 632 10.29 -14.17 -13.80
CA LEU A 632 10.86 -15.37 -13.21
C LEU A 632 10.41 -15.45 -11.75
N THR A 633 9.97 -16.62 -11.29
CA THR A 633 9.61 -16.82 -9.88
C THR A 633 10.04 -18.18 -9.36
N THR A 634 10.59 -18.23 -8.14
CA THR A 634 10.75 -19.46 -7.37
C THR A 634 10.26 -19.25 -5.94
N VAL A 635 9.89 -20.33 -5.25
CA VAL A 635 9.23 -20.29 -3.94
C VAL A 635 9.93 -21.23 -2.98
N ASP A 636 10.49 -20.69 -1.92
CA ASP A 636 11.12 -21.46 -0.85
C ASP A 636 10.08 -21.75 0.24
N SER A 637 9.77 -23.03 0.45
CA SER A 637 8.80 -23.48 1.46
C SER A 637 9.48 -23.60 2.83
N LEU A 638 9.50 -22.50 3.58
CA LEU A 638 10.11 -22.47 4.91
C LEU A 638 9.32 -23.38 5.89
N PRO A 639 10.01 -24.11 6.78
CA PRO A 639 9.35 -24.96 7.77
C PRO A 639 8.54 -24.11 8.76
N ILE A 640 7.40 -24.63 9.24
CA ILE A 640 6.81 -24.10 10.48
C ILE A 640 7.68 -24.59 11.64
N GLN A 641 8.06 -23.69 12.54
CA GLN A 641 8.55 -24.07 13.86
C GLN A 641 7.37 -24.11 14.81
N MET A 642 7.20 -25.23 15.53
CA MET A 642 6.17 -25.32 16.59
C MET A 642 6.42 -24.25 17.64
N LYS A 643 5.49 -23.30 17.77
CA LYS A 643 5.61 -22.17 18.70
C LYS A 643 4.59 -22.26 19.84
N ASN A 644 4.94 -21.62 20.94
CA ASN A 644 4.03 -21.28 22.02
C ASN A 644 3.03 -20.21 21.52
N CYS A 645 1.99 -20.59 20.78
CA CYS A 645 1.10 -19.63 20.14
C CYS A 645 -0.30 -20.19 19.77
N PRO A 646 -1.31 -19.31 19.60
CA PRO A 646 -2.66 -19.68 19.16
C PRO A 646 -2.74 -20.52 17.88
N ARG A 647 -1.88 -20.26 16.88
CA ARG A 647 -1.84 -20.99 15.59
C ARG A 647 -1.52 -22.47 15.74
N ASP A 648 -0.60 -22.81 16.65
CA ASP A 648 -0.01 -24.15 16.73
C ASP A 648 -0.61 -25.01 17.85
N LEU A 649 -1.21 -24.35 18.86
CA LEU A 649 -1.80 -24.96 20.05
C LEU A 649 -3.31 -24.78 20.17
N GLY A 650 -3.93 -23.86 19.43
CA GLY A 650 -5.38 -23.65 19.46
C GLY A 650 -6.16 -24.77 18.75
N ALA A 651 -7.37 -25.05 19.25
CA ALA A 651 -8.28 -26.04 18.69
C ALA A 651 -9.57 -25.38 18.19
N ALA A 652 -10.16 -25.92 17.11
CA ALA A 652 -11.43 -25.45 16.55
C ALA A 652 -12.39 -26.61 16.26
N ILE A 653 -13.70 -26.33 16.29
CA ILE A 653 -14.75 -27.28 15.90
C ILE A 653 -15.85 -26.55 15.11
N GLY A 654 -16.24 -27.14 13.97
CA GLY A 654 -17.34 -26.64 13.15
C GLY A 654 -17.23 -27.03 11.67
N SER A 655 -18.16 -26.58 10.82
CA SER A 655 -19.35 -25.80 11.19
C SER A 655 -20.40 -26.63 11.93
N LEU A 656 -20.93 -26.05 13.00
CA LEU A 656 -22.08 -26.53 13.77
C LEU A 656 -23.35 -25.73 13.36
N PRO A 657 -24.55 -26.32 13.47
CA PRO A 657 -25.80 -25.57 13.43
C PRO A 657 -26.00 -24.76 14.72
N ALA A 658 -26.05 -23.43 14.62
CA ALA A 658 -26.10 -22.50 15.75
C ALA A 658 -27.37 -22.58 16.61
N LYS A 659 -28.41 -23.31 16.16
CA LYS A 659 -29.66 -23.55 16.90
C LYS A 659 -29.66 -24.88 17.67
N GLU A 660 -28.73 -25.78 17.35
CA GLU A 660 -28.67 -27.14 17.90
C GLU A 660 -27.50 -27.30 18.88
N ALA A 661 -26.54 -26.36 18.86
CA ALA A 661 -25.40 -26.36 19.78
C ALA A 661 -25.83 -25.91 21.18
N ASP A 662 -25.74 -26.79 22.17
CA ASP A 662 -26.13 -26.48 23.56
C ASP A 662 -25.21 -25.42 24.18
N GLU A 663 -25.85 -24.35 24.65
CA GLU A 663 -25.20 -23.23 25.32
C GLU A 663 -24.63 -23.61 26.69
N ASN A 664 -25.20 -24.60 27.38
CA ASN A 664 -24.66 -25.09 28.64
C ASN A 664 -23.37 -25.87 28.42
N GLU A 665 -23.34 -26.75 27.42
CA GLU A 665 -22.13 -27.46 26.99
C GLU A 665 -21.04 -26.49 26.51
N ILE A 666 -21.37 -25.45 25.72
CA ILE A 666 -20.39 -24.42 25.33
C ILE A 666 -19.85 -23.67 26.57
N ARG A 667 -20.70 -23.37 27.56
CA ARG A 667 -20.28 -22.76 28.84
C ARG A 667 -19.47 -23.73 29.71
N ARG A 668 -19.70 -25.04 29.62
CA ARG A 668 -18.85 -26.06 30.28
C ARG A 668 -17.48 -26.13 29.61
N LEU A 669 -17.43 -26.26 28.28
CA LEU A 669 -16.20 -26.39 27.50
C LEU A 669 -15.30 -25.16 27.51
N SER A 670 -15.82 -23.97 27.81
CA SER A 670 -15.04 -22.74 27.99
C SER A 670 -14.37 -22.59 29.36
N LYS A 671 -14.51 -23.56 30.27
CA LYS A 671 -13.76 -23.60 31.54
C LYS A 671 -12.39 -24.27 31.35
N PRO A 672 -11.31 -23.76 31.99
CA PRO A 672 -9.98 -24.40 31.96
C PRO A 672 -10.02 -25.81 32.55
N GLY A 673 -9.04 -26.64 32.21
CA GLY A 673 -8.94 -28.04 32.63
C GLY A 673 -9.98 -29.01 32.05
N THR A 674 -11.13 -28.51 31.56
CA THR A 674 -12.21 -29.31 31.00
C THR A 674 -11.79 -29.95 29.67
N PRO A 675 -11.90 -31.28 29.49
CA PRO A 675 -11.66 -31.92 28.20
C PRO A 675 -12.68 -31.45 27.14
N LEU A 676 -12.19 -31.12 25.95
CA LEU A 676 -13.00 -30.78 24.79
C LEU A 676 -13.68 -32.04 24.24
N THR A 677 -15.00 -32.07 24.32
CA THR A 677 -15.87 -33.17 23.89
C THR A 677 -16.39 -32.93 22.48
N ASP A 678 -16.61 -34.01 21.72
CA ASP A 678 -17.20 -33.95 20.38
C ASP A 678 -18.65 -33.45 20.44
N MET A 679 -19.07 -32.66 19.46
CA MET A 679 -20.35 -31.94 19.45
C MET A 679 -21.05 -32.08 18.10
N LEU A 680 -22.32 -32.51 18.10
CA LEU A 680 -23.16 -32.67 16.90
C LEU A 680 -22.47 -33.45 15.76
N GLY A 681 -21.78 -34.54 16.09
CA GLY A 681 -21.05 -35.35 15.12
C GLY A 681 -19.86 -34.63 14.47
N LYS A 682 -19.20 -33.73 15.20
CA LYS A 682 -17.94 -33.08 14.84
C LYS A 682 -16.94 -33.26 15.98
N SER A 683 -15.67 -33.45 15.62
CA SER A 683 -14.54 -33.44 16.56
C SER A 683 -13.80 -32.12 16.54
N TRP A 684 -13.04 -31.86 17.60
CA TRP A 684 -12.08 -30.76 17.64
C TRP A 684 -10.83 -31.06 16.81
N GLU A 685 -10.35 -30.07 16.06
CA GLU A 685 -9.17 -30.13 15.18
C GLU A 685 -8.15 -29.05 15.55
N PHE A 686 -6.86 -29.42 15.62
CA PHE A 686 -5.73 -28.48 15.71
C PHE A 686 -5.32 -28.03 14.28
N THR A 687 -5.94 -26.96 13.78
CA THR A 687 -5.82 -26.53 12.38
C THR A 687 -4.57 -25.69 12.09
N ARG A 688 -3.39 -26.28 12.32
CA ARG A 688 -2.09 -25.66 12.01
C ARG A 688 -1.99 -25.29 10.54
N SER A 689 -1.44 -24.10 10.24
CA SER A 689 -1.40 -23.58 8.87
C SER A 689 -0.09 -22.85 8.58
N LYS A 690 0.60 -23.26 7.49
CA LYS A 690 1.82 -22.59 7.00
C LYS A 690 1.60 -21.11 6.68
N ARG A 691 0.36 -20.74 6.36
CA ARG A 691 0.00 -19.42 5.83
C ARG A 691 -0.22 -18.34 6.90
N HIS A 692 -0.44 -18.75 8.15
CA HIS A 692 -0.99 -17.87 9.19
C HIS A 692 0.08 -17.41 10.19
N ALA A 693 -0.08 -16.20 10.71
CA ALA A 693 0.78 -15.67 11.76
C ALA A 693 0.62 -16.46 13.07
N PRO A 694 1.62 -16.49 13.98
CA PRO A 694 1.54 -17.25 15.22
C PRO A 694 0.32 -16.93 16.09
N TYR A 695 -0.14 -15.68 16.09
CA TYR A 695 -1.33 -15.21 16.82
C TYR A 695 -2.68 -15.57 16.14
N ALA A 696 -2.66 -16.23 14.98
CA ALA A 696 -3.83 -16.45 14.12
C ALA A 696 -4.19 -17.95 14.01
N LEU A 697 -5.16 -18.38 14.81
CA LEU A 697 -5.77 -19.71 14.75
C LEU A 697 -6.74 -19.79 13.55
N LEU A 698 -6.37 -20.56 12.52
CA LEU A 698 -7.29 -20.94 11.45
C LEU A 698 -8.47 -21.72 12.05
N LEU A 699 -9.67 -21.60 11.49
CA LEU A 699 -10.86 -22.33 11.96
C LEU A 699 -11.20 -23.52 11.06
N SER A 700 -11.67 -24.63 11.65
CA SER A 700 -11.97 -25.89 10.96
C SER A 700 -13.04 -25.71 9.87
N GLY A 701 -12.63 -25.82 8.61
CA GLY A 701 -13.48 -25.54 7.45
C GLY A 701 -12.85 -25.90 6.12
N LYS A 702 -12.91 -27.19 5.74
CA LYS A 702 -12.41 -27.68 4.43
C LYS A 702 -13.08 -26.93 3.28
N LYS A 703 -12.30 -26.17 2.49
CA LYS A 703 -12.69 -25.49 1.22
C LYS A 703 -14.10 -24.86 1.26
N VAL A 704 -14.30 -23.81 2.05
CA VAL A 704 -15.63 -23.21 2.18
C VAL A 704 -16.04 -22.43 0.93
N LYS A 705 -16.69 -23.15 0.01
CA LYS A 705 -17.37 -22.60 -1.16
C LYS A 705 -18.52 -21.68 -0.71
N THR A 706 -18.31 -20.36 -0.84
CA THR A 706 -19.28 -19.34 -1.31
C THR A 706 -20.70 -19.23 -0.72
N SER A 707 -21.15 -20.08 0.21
CA SER A 707 -22.51 -20.03 0.78
C SER A 707 -22.53 -20.42 2.27
N TRP A 708 -21.85 -19.64 3.10
CA TRP A 708 -22.08 -19.66 4.55
C TRP A 708 -23.55 -19.31 4.84
N LYS A 709 -24.32 -20.26 5.40
CA LYS A 709 -25.65 -19.97 5.93
C LYS A 709 -25.54 -19.13 7.21
N ALA A 710 -26.54 -18.31 7.50
CA ALA A 710 -26.53 -17.42 8.67
C ALA A 710 -26.59 -18.15 10.03
N ASP A 711 -27.05 -19.41 10.02
CA ASP A 711 -27.10 -20.33 11.15
C ASP A 711 -25.81 -21.14 11.38
N ALA A 712 -24.72 -20.85 10.65
CA ALA A 712 -23.41 -21.42 10.95
C ALA A 712 -22.87 -20.91 12.31
N LEU A 713 -22.22 -21.80 13.06
CA LEU A 713 -21.41 -21.52 14.24
C LEU A 713 -20.11 -22.35 14.15
N VAL A 714 -19.00 -21.73 14.53
CA VAL A 714 -17.71 -22.40 14.72
C VAL A 714 -17.21 -22.01 16.11
N LEU A 715 -16.64 -22.93 16.87
CA LEU A 715 -16.04 -22.64 18.17
C LEU A 715 -14.52 -22.73 18.04
N ALA A 716 -13.82 -21.84 18.75
CA ALA A 716 -12.36 -21.77 18.76
C ALA A 716 -11.86 -21.62 20.20
N VAL A 717 -10.96 -22.50 20.63
CA VAL A 717 -10.47 -22.59 22.02
C VAL A 717 -8.96 -22.45 22.06
N VAL A 718 -8.47 -21.64 23.00
CA VAL A 718 -7.06 -21.51 23.36
C VAL A 718 -6.92 -21.48 24.87
N ASP A 719 -6.02 -22.31 25.40
CA ASP A 719 -5.65 -22.36 26.82
C ASP A 719 -4.32 -21.63 27.04
N PHE A 720 -4.13 -21.06 28.23
CA PHE A 720 -2.90 -20.35 28.60
C PHE A 720 -2.73 -20.24 30.12
N ILE A 721 -1.49 -19.99 30.55
CA ILE A 721 -1.10 -19.82 31.96
C ILE A 721 -0.93 -18.34 32.29
N ALA A 722 -1.69 -17.87 33.28
CA ALA A 722 -1.44 -16.59 33.92
C ALA A 722 -0.59 -16.84 35.19
N PRO A 723 0.62 -16.25 35.32
CA PRO A 723 1.51 -16.52 36.45
C PRO A 723 0.94 -16.03 37.80
N ASN A 724 0.07 -15.01 37.76
CA ASN A 724 -0.63 -14.45 38.92
C ASN A 724 -2.10 -14.18 38.58
N ALA A 725 -2.98 -14.16 39.59
CA ALA A 725 -4.34 -13.67 39.41
C ALA A 725 -4.32 -12.14 39.31
N GLY A 726 -5.04 -11.54 38.36
CA GLY A 726 -4.95 -10.10 38.11
C GLY A 726 -5.65 -9.63 36.84
N GLU A 727 -5.39 -8.37 36.47
CA GLU A 727 -5.81 -7.79 35.18
C GLU A 727 -4.73 -8.04 34.12
N TYR A 728 -5.16 -8.47 32.95
CA TYR A 728 -4.33 -8.73 31.76
C TYR A 728 -4.96 -8.04 30.54
N GLU A 729 -4.16 -7.87 29.48
CA GLU A 729 -4.65 -7.35 28.20
C GLU A 729 -4.90 -8.48 27.21
N LEU A 730 -6.11 -8.53 26.64
CA LEU A 730 -6.48 -9.41 25.54
C LEU A 730 -6.75 -8.58 24.28
N ILE A 731 -5.90 -8.75 23.29
CA ILE A 731 -6.01 -8.08 21.99
C ILE A 731 -6.63 -9.06 20.99
N THR A 732 -7.69 -8.65 20.30
CA THR A 732 -8.31 -9.43 19.21
C THR A 732 -8.94 -8.50 18.18
N ASP A 733 -8.93 -8.84 16.89
CA ASP A 733 -9.49 -8.01 15.81
C ASP A 733 -10.74 -8.61 15.16
N ASN A 734 -11.41 -9.54 15.84
CA ASN A 734 -12.30 -10.45 15.14
C ASN A 734 -13.73 -9.92 14.93
N ILE A 735 -13.93 -9.24 13.80
CA ILE A 735 -15.23 -8.77 13.30
C ILE A 735 -16.27 -9.90 13.05
N TYR A 736 -15.88 -11.18 13.14
CA TYR A 736 -16.77 -12.33 12.97
C TYR A 736 -17.09 -13.08 14.26
N ALA A 737 -16.63 -12.60 15.42
CA ALA A 737 -17.02 -13.15 16.72
C ALA A 737 -18.45 -12.71 17.09
N ARG A 738 -19.26 -13.64 17.61
CA ARG A 738 -20.59 -13.37 18.19
C ARG A 738 -20.50 -13.09 19.69
N ALA A 739 -19.67 -13.86 20.39
CA ALA A 739 -19.39 -13.71 21.81
C ALA A 739 -18.05 -14.40 22.14
N TYR A 740 -17.49 -14.05 23.30
CA TYR A 740 -16.34 -14.72 23.89
C TYR A 740 -16.73 -15.26 25.26
N LEU A 741 -16.21 -16.42 25.62
CA LEU A 741 -16.28 -16.95 26.98
C LEU A 741 -14.86 -17.07 27.52
N ILE A 742 -14.63 -16.56 28.73
CA ILE A 742 -13.36 -16.62 29.45
C ILE A 742 -13.64 -17.39 30.74
N ASN A 743 -12.97 -18.52 30.94
CA ASN A 743 -13.14 -19.40 32.11
C ASN A 743 -14.60 -19.83 32.43
N GLY A 744 -15.48 -19.86 31.42
CA GLY A 744 -16.91 -20.16 31.58
C GLY A 744 -17.82 -18.94 31.84
N GLU A 745 -17.31 -17.70 31.75
CA GLU A 745 -18.08 -16.45 31.84
C GLU A 745 -18.07 -15.69 30.51
N GLU A 746 -19.17 -15.00 30.17
CA GLU A 746 -19.29 -14.30 28.88
C GLU A 746 -18.64 -12.91 28.92
N ALA A 747 -17.69 -12.66 28.01
CA ALA A 747 -16.91 -11.43 27.94
C ALA A 747 -17.31 -10.56 26.74
N LYS A 748 -17.68 -9.30 27.01
CA LYS A 748 -18.06 -8.29 26.00
C LYS A 748 -16.83 -7.57 25.44
N LEU A 749 -16.04 -8.28 24.66
CA LEU A 749 -14.84 -7.75 24.01
C LEU A 749 -15.15 -6.86 22.79
N LYS A 750 -14.23 -5.95 22.49
CA LYS A 750 -14.19 -5.10 21.29
C LYS A 750 -13.00 -5.53 20.41
N SER A 751 -12.99 -5.06 19.16
CA SER A 751 -11.78 -5.11 18.33
C SER A 751 -10.69 -4.24 18.94
N GLY A 752 -9.44 -4.70 18.91
CA GLY A 752 -8.31 -4.07 19.59
C GLY A 752 -8.06 -4.61 21.01
N PRO A 753 -7.36 -3.85 21.87
CA PRO A 753 -7.08 -4.24 23.25
C PRO A 753 -8.31 -4.20 24.15
N ASN A 754 -8.40 -5.18 25.06
CA ASN A 754 -9.42 -5.29 26.10
C ASN A 754 -8.76 -5.64 27.43
N LYS A 755 -9.22 -5.05 28.53
CA LYS A 755 -8.85 -5.50 29.88
C LYS A 755 -9.72 -6.69 30.28
N ILE A 756 -9.06 -7.75 30.75
CA ILE A 756 -9.71 -8.98 31.25
C ILE A 756 -9.11 -9.35 32.61
N ARG A 757 -9.88 -10.05 33.45
CA ARG A 757 -9.39 -10.58 34.73
C ARG A 757 -9.14 -12.08 34.60
N LEU A 758 -7.96 -12.52 35.02
CA LEU A 758 -7.54 -13.92 34.97
C LEU A 758 -7.26 -14.48 36.37
N ASN A 759 -7.42 -15.79 36.49
CA ASN A 759 -7.03 -16.57 37.68
C ASN A 759 -5.56 -16.97 37.59
N LYS A 760 -4.90 -17.25 38.72
CA LYS A 760 -3.55 -17.83 38.69
C LYS A 760 -3.61 -19.27 38.16
N GLY A 761 -2.72 -19.63 37.24
CA GLY A 761 -2.68 -20.96 36.62
C GLY A 761 -3.41 -21.02 35.28
N GLU A 762 -4.06 -22.16 35.00
CA GLU A 762 -4.75 -22.42 33.72
C GLU A 762 -6.00 -21.55 33.54
N ASN A 763 -6.06 -20.87 32.39
CA ASN A 763 -7.19 -20.08 31.91
C ASN A 763 -7.53 -20.52 30.48
N ARG A 764 -8.79 -20.33 30.08
CA ARG A 764 -9.31 -20.68 28.75
C ARG A 764 -10.10 -19.53 28.14
N ILE A 765 -9.87 -19.26 26.85
CA ILE A 765 -10.76 -18.46 26.01
C ILE A 765 -11.44 -19.39 25.00
N LEU A 766 -12.77 -19.28 24.89
CA LEU A 766 -13.57 -19.87 23.82
C LEU A 766 -14.28 -18.75 23.05
N ALA A 767 -14.01 -18.62 21.76
CA ALA A 767 -14.69 -17.67 20.88
C ALA A 767 -15.81 -18.37 20.09
N LYS A 768 -17.02 -17.78 20.09
CA LYS A 768 -18.12 -18.17 19.19
C LYS A 768 -17.99 -17.42 17.89
N MET A 769 -17.65 -18.12 16.82
CA MET A 769 -17.27 -17.56 15.52
C MET A 769 -18.33 -17.80 14.45
N MET A 770 -18.55 -16.82 13.58
CA MET A 770 -19.39 -17.00 12.38
C MET A 770 -18.62 -17.65 11.22
N ARG A 771 -17.34 -17.31 11.06
CA ARG A 771 -16.43 -17.79 10.01
C ARG A 771 -15.00 -17.26 10.22
N GLY A 772 -14.05 -17.75 9.44
CA GLY A 772 -12.76 -17.08 9.19
C GLY A 772 -11.59 -17.64 10.00
N VAL A 773 -10.87 -16.74 10.66
CA VAL A 773 -9.64 -17.00 11.43
C VAL A 773 -9.80 -16.28 12.77
N PHE A 774 -9.32 -16.86 13.87
CA PHE A 774 -9.32 -16.24 15.19
C PHE A 774 -7.94 -15.68 15.53
N THR A 775 -7.83 -14.34 15.55
CA THR A 775 -6.65 -13.64 16.07
C THR A 775 -6.81 -13.34 17.56
N LEU A 776 -5.78 -13.67 18.35
CA LEU A 776 -5.65 -13.18 19.73
C LEU A 776 -4.19 -13.02 20.15
N SER A 777 -3.96 -12.15 21.13
CA SER A 777 -2.81 -12.20 22.02
C SER A 777 -3.25 -11.84 23.44
N VAL A 778 -2.73 -12.56 24.44
CA VAL A 778 -2.91 -12.25 25.87
C VAL A 778 -1.58 -11.83 26.46
N ARG A 779 -1.55 -10.66 27.10
CA ARG A 779 -0.35 -9.99 27.62
C ARG A 779 -0.49 -9.59 29.09
N ASP A 780 0.61 -9.65 29.82
CA ASP A 780 0.72 -9.15 31.20
C ASP A 780 0.81 -7.61 31.26
N SER A 781 0.95 -7.05 32.46
CA SER A 781 1.10 -5.60 32.67
C SER A 781 2.37 -4.99 32.07
N ASN A 782 3.35 -5.82 31.68
CA ASN A 782 4.61 -5.42 31.07
C ASN A 782 4.59 -5.60 29.53
N GLY A 783 3.51 -6.15 28.98
CA GLY A 783 3.35 -6.44 27.55
C GLY A 783 3.89 -7.81 27.11
N ALA A 784 4.34 -8.65 28.03
CA ALA A 784 4.85 -9.99 27.72
C ALA A 784 3.69 -10.96 27.42
N GLU A 785 3.81 -11.76 26.36
CA GLU A 785 2.80 -12.76 25.99
C GLU A 785 2.85 -14.00 26.90
N LEU A 786 1.70 -14.59 27.20
CA LEU A 786 1.58 -15.73 28.12
C LEU A 786 2.03 -17.07 27.52
N GLU A 787 2.29 -18.05 28.40
CA GLU A 787 2.44 -19.46 28.01
C GLU A 787 1.08 -19.99 27.54
N TYR A 788 0.96 -20.36 26.26
CA TYR A 788 -0.20 -21.02 25.67
C TYR A 788 -0.08 -22.54 25.83
N ARG A 789 -1.23 -23.23 25.89
CA ARG A 789 -1.30 -24.68 25.97
C ARG A 789 -2.31 -25.23 24.97
N ALA A 790 -2.06 -26.47 24.54
CA ALA A 790 -3.04 -27.24 23.78
C ALA A 790 -4.17 -27.66 24.73
N PRO A 791 -5.45 -27.28 24.48
CA PRO A 791 -6.56 -27.79 25.26
C PRO A 791 -6.69 -29.31 25.08
N LYS A 792 -6.86 -30.03 26.19
CA LYS A 792 -7.08 -31.49 26.19
C LYS A 792 -8.35 -31.82 25.40
N ILE A 793 -8.28 -32.76 24.46
CA ILE A 793 -9.44 -33.29 23.74
C ILE A 793 -9.81 -34.63 24.39
N GLN A 794 -11.10 -34.98 24.46
CA GLN A 794 -11.50 -36.25 25.06
C GLN A 794 -10.98 -37.43 24.21
N GLY A 795 -10.07 -38.23 24.78
CA GLY A 795 -9.49 -39.40 24.11
C GLY A 795 -8.36 -39.09 23.12
N ARG A 796 -7.72 -37.91 23.18
CA ARG A 796 -6.54 -37.55 22.37
C ARG A 796 -5.55 -36.68 23.15
#